data_AF-A0A3D4JIH4-F1
#
_entry.id   AF-A0A3D4JIH4-F1
#
_cell.length_a   1.000
_cell.length_b   1.000
_cell.length_c   1.000
_cell.angle_alpha   90.00
_cell.angle_beta   90.00
_cell.angle_gamma   90.00
#
_symmetry.space_group_name_H-M   'P 1'
#
loop_
_entity.id
_entity.type
_entity.pdbx_description
1 polymer ?
#
loop_
_entity_poly.entity_id
_entity_poly.type
_entity_poly.pdbx_seq_one_letter_code
_entity_poly.pdbx_strand_id
1 'polypeptide(L)'
;MSVFRIYVEKKPEFAVEAKSILSDVKTALRLDGLENIRVINRYDADRLSEEDFRMSINTVFSEPAVDTASMEAPEVKENERIFAAEYLPGQFDQRADSCEQCIQILTQGERCRVRNARIYIISGNITDEEFEKLKAYLINPVESREASLDTVDTLDIKYDIPTEVAVLNGFTEMTEEQLGEFVKVYGLAMDLDDIIFCQNYFKNTEKRNPTITEIRMIDTYWSDHCRHTTFSTNIEQVNIESPYIKDTYDMYLDIRKELGRENKPVTLMDIATIAAKKLKKDGILNDLDESEEINACSVKIKVDADGQDEDWILMFKNETHNHPTEIEPFGGAATCLGGAIRDPLSGRSYVYQAMRVTGSANPLVPVEDTIKGKLPQRKITVGAANGYSSYGNQIGLATGHVAEIYHPGYVAKRLEIGAVVGAAPAGNIRREAPLPDDIVILLGGKTGRDGCGGATGSSKSHTLESLEHCGAEVQKGNPPEERKLQRLFRNPDVTRMIKRCNDFGAGGVSVAIGELTDGLIINLDAVKKKYDGLDGTEIAISESQERMAVVIAREDLGKFMKEAHKENLEATLVANVTAEPRLKMKWNGKIIVDLSREFLNSNGAAKYTAVEVAEPVVSVKSEYDDNEDGWTALMSNLNVCSQKGLVEKFDSTIGAGTVLMPFGGVNQLTPSQAMAAKIPVLNKETTTCSVMGWGYNPYISEKSPYHGAVLAVIESIAKIIAIGGSYKHCWLTFQEYF
;
A
#
# COMPACT_ATOMS: atom_id res chain seq x y z
N MET A 1 33.60 -24.88 -0.38
CA MET A 1 32.38 -24.42 0.29
C MET A 1 31.49 -23.82 -0.78
N SER A 2 30.22 -24.23 -0.85
CA SER A 2 29.26 -23.66 -1.81
C SER A 2 28.76 -22.28 -1.37
N VAL A 3 28.88 -21.94 -0.08
CA VAL A 3 28.44 -20.68 0.50
C VAL A 3 29.64 -19.96 1.13
N PHE A 4 29.79 -18.67 0.83
CA PHE A 4 30.76 -17.78 1.46
C PHE A 4 30.06 -16.90 2.50
N ARG A 5 30.69 -16.69 3.65
CA ARG A 5 30.14 -15.87 4.74
C ARG A 5 31.05 -14.71 5.08
N ILE A 6 30.44 -13.55 5.34
CA ILE A 6 31.13 -12.36 5.85
C ILE A 6 30.29 -11.62 6.89
N TYR A 7 30.97 -11.05 7.87
CA TYR A 7 30.43 -10.23 8.94
C TYR A 7 30.91 -8.80 8.76
N VAL A 8 29.99 -7.83 8.81
CA VAL A 8 30.27 -6.42 8.60
C VAL A 8 29.67 -5.60 9.74
N GLU A 9 30.54 -4.92 10.48
CA GLU A 9 30.18 -4.10 11.64
C GLU A 9 30.61 -2.65 11.40
N LYS A 10 29.74 -1.68 11.72
CA LYS A 10 30.11 -0.26 11.72
C LYS A 10 31.15 0.00 12.80
N LYS A 11 32.22 0.73 12.49
CA LYS A 11 33.20 1.15 13.50
C LYS A 11 32.51 1.95 14.61
N PRO A 12 32.98 1.89 15.87
CA PRO A 12 32.30 2.48 17.03
C PRO A 12 31.91 3.96 16.88
N GLU A 13 32.72 4.74 16.18
CA GLU A 13 32.47 6.15 15.87
C GLU A 13 31.28 6.37 14.92
N PHE A 14 31.02 5.43 14.00
CA PHE A 14 29.96 5.50 12.98
C PHE A 14 28.74 4.64 13.30
N ALA A 15 28.72 3.92 14.42
CA ALA A 15 27.64 3.03 14.84
C ALA A 15 26.37 3.78 15.33
N VAL A 16 25.86 4.72 14.53
CA VAL A 16 24.68 5.56 14.83
C VAL A 16 23.43 4.70 15.03
N GLU A 17 23.23 3.70 14.17
CA GLU A 17 22.08 2.79 14.26
C GLU A 17 22.09 2.00 15.58
N ALA A 18 23.24 1.42 15.95
CA ALA A 18 23.38 0.68 17.19
C ALA A 18 23.11 1.55 18.42
N LYS A 19 23.59 2.80 18.41
CA LYS A 19 23.30 3.81 19.45
C LYS A 19 21.82 4.17 19.51
N SER A 20 21.16 4.30 18.36
CA SER A 20 19.71 4.55 18.29
C SER A 20 18.92 3.39 18.89
N ILE A 21 19.25 2.15 18.52
CA ILE A 21 18.60 0.94 19.06
C ILE A 21 18.82 0.84 20.57
N LEU A 22 20.03 1.08 21.04
CA LEU A 22 20.36 1.11 22.48
C LEU A 22 19.49 2.12 23.22
N SER A 23 19.41 3.37 22.74
CA SER A 23 18.58 4.41 23.35
C SER A 23 17.10 4.01 23.34
N ASP A 24 16.63 3.45 22.23
CA ASP A 24 15.25 3.07 22.03
C ASP A 24 14.80 1.99 23.02
N VAL A 25 15.57 0.90 23.08
CA VAL A 25 15.32 -0.24 23.95
C VAL A 25 15.43 0.16 25.41
N LYS A 26 16.44 0.97 25.79
CA LYS A 26 16.57 1.49 27.16
C LYS A 26 15.34 2.26 27.60
N THR A 27 14.87 3.19 26.78
CA THR A 27 13.71 4.01 27.11
C THR A 27 12.42 3.20 27.10
N ALA A 28 12.22 2.36 26.09
CA ALA A 28 10.97 1.62 25.91
C ALA A 28 10.79 0.48 26.94
N LEU A 29 11.87 -0.21 27.29
CA LEU A 29 11.83 -1.36 28.20
C LEU A 29 12.35 -1.05 29.62
N ARG A 30 12.81 0.18 29.87
CA ARG A 30 13.42 0.62 31.15
C ARG A 30 14.57 -0.28 31.61
N LEU A 31 15.45 -0.64 30.67
CA LEU A 31 16.61 -1.51 30.93
C LEU A 31 17.85 -0.69 31.36
N ASP A 32 17.89 -0.26 32.62
CA ASP A 32 18.99 0.55 33.15
C ASP A 32 20.34 -0.18 33.17
N GLY A 33 20.32 -1.51 33.33
CA GLY A 33 21.51 -2.37 33.35
C GLY A 33 22.11 -2.68 31.97
N LEU A 34 21.42 -2.32 30.89
CA LEU A 34 21.94 -2.44 29.52
C LEU A 34 23.06 -1.41 29.32
N GLU A 35 24.25 -1.81 28.88
CA GLU A 35 25.38 -0.89 28.70
C GLU A 35 25.58 -0.54 27.23
N ASN A 36 25.58 -1.56 26.37
CA ASN A 36 25.90 -1.42 24.95
C ASN A 36 25.16 -2.45 24.09
N ILE A 37 24.91 -2.09 22.82
CA ILE A 37 24.45 -2.99 21.77
C ILE A 37 25.39 -2.82 20.58
N ARG A 38 25.94 -3.93 20.08
CA ARG A 38 26.60 -4.00 18.77
C ARG A 38 25.65 -4.61 17.77
N VAL A 39 25.76 -4.14 16.52
CA VAL A 39 24.94 -4.59 15.40
C VAL A 39 25.88 -4.99 14.28
N ILE A 40 25.83 -6.25 13.87
CA ILE A 40 26.66 -6.80 12.80
C ILE A 40 25.76 -7.35 11.70
N ASN A 41 26.03 -7.00 10.46
CA ASN A 41 25.39 -7.61 9.30
C ASN A 41 26.17 -8.86 8.92
N ARG A 42 25.50 -10.02 8.95
CA ARG A 42 26.01 -11.27 8.39
C ARG A 42 25.45 -11.43 6.97
N TYR A 43 26.33 -11.71 6.03
CA TYR A 43 25.96 -12.07 4.66
C TYR A 43 26.41 -13.49 4.38
N ASP A 44 25.49 -14.28 3.85
CA ASP A 44 25.73 -15.62 3.31
C ASP A 44 25.49 -15.55 1.80
N ALA A 45 26.50 -15.85 0.98
CA ALA A 45 26.46 -15.70 -0.48
C ALA A 45 26.84 -16.99 -1.22
N ASP A 46 26.07 -17.35 -2.24
CA ASP A 46 26.40 -18.45 -3.16
C ASP A 46 26.12 -18.09 -4.63
N ARG A 47 26.41 -19.03 -5.54
CA ARG A 47 26.39 -18.82 -7.00
C ARG A 47 27.34 -17.70 -7.47
N LEU A 48 28.49 -17.58 -6.81
CA LEU A 48 29.59 -16.71 -7.20
C LEU A 48 30.93 -17.42 -6.97
N SER A 49 31.97 -16.99 -7.68
CA SER A 49 33.32 -17.54 -7.47
C SER A 49 33.95 -16.97 -6.19
N GLU A 50 34.99 -17.63 -5.66
CA GLU A 50 35.75 -17.09 -4.52
C GLU A 50 36.44 -15.76 -4.87
N GLU A 51 36.88 -15.61 -6.13
CA GLU A 51 37.48 -14.38 -6.64
C GLU A 51 36.46 -13.23 -6.61
N ASP A 52 35.26 -13.48 -7.15
CA ASP A 52 34.16 -12.49 -7.13
C ASP A 52 33.78 -12.12 -5.69
N PHE A 53 33.63 -13.12 -4.82
CA PHE A 53 33.32 -12.88 -3.41
C PHE A 53 34.36 -11.99 -2.73
N ARG A 54 35.66 -12.30 -2.90
CA ARG A 54 36.75 -11.49 -2.34
C ARG A 54 36.75 -10.07 -2.90
N MET A 55 36.47 -9.90 -4.19
CA MET A 55 36.35 -8.59 -4.82
C MET A 55 35.18 -7.77 -4.24
N SER A 56 34.08 -8.43 -3.87
CA SER A 56 32.88 -7.81 -3.30
C SER A 56 33.02 -7.37 -1.84
N ILE A 57 34.01 -7.86 -1.08
CA ILE A 57 34.16 -7.57 0.36
C ILE A 57 34.22 -6.08 0.65
N ASN A 58 35.15 -5.37 -0.02
CA ASN A 58 35.44 -3.95 0.25
C ASN A 58 34.73 -2.99 -0.71
N THR A 59 33.86 -3.51 -1.57
CA THR A 59 33.18 -2.73 -2.62
C THR A 59 31.66 -2.81 -2.51
N VAL A 60 31.12 -3.95 -2.07
CA VAL A 60 29.67 -4.17 -1.95
C VAL A 60 29.27 -4.47 -0.51
N PHE A 61 29.90 -5.44 0.15
CA PHE A 61 29.47 -5.87 1.49
C PHE A 61 29.79 -4.84 2.57
N SER A 62 30.88 -4.09 2.40
CA SER A 62 31.36 -3.12 3.38
C SER A 62 31.91 -1.86 2.72
N GLU A 63 31.87 -0.76 3.47
CA GLU A 63 32.57 0.48 3.16
C GLU A 63 33.79 0.61 4.10
N PRO A 64 35.02 0.32 3.64
CA PRO A 64 36.20 0.20 4.52
C PRO A 64 36.52 1.44 5.38
N ALA A 65 36.08 2.63 4.93
CA ALA A 65 36.23 3.86 5.69
C ALA A 65 35.47 3.82 7.03
N VAL A 66 34.30 3.20 7.06
CA VAL A 66 33.36 3.25 8.20
C VAL A 66 32.99 1.88 8.76
N ASP A 67 33.32 0.80 8.04
CA ASP A 67 33.02 -0.58 8.41
C ASP A 67 34.28 -1.39 8.69
N THR A 68 34.12 -2.43 9.51
CA THR A 68 35.06 -3.52 9.69
C THR A 68 34.42 -4.79 9.14
N ALA A 69 35.07 -5.43 8.18
CA ALA A 69 34.62 -6.68 7.57
C ALA A 69 35.52 -7.85 8.01
N SER A 70 34.92 -8.98 8.38
CA SER A 70 35.62 -10.19 8.80
C SER A 70 34.94 -11.44 8.27
N MET A 71 35.71 -12.45 7.88
CA MET A 71 35.19 -13.79 7.57
C MET A 71 35.09 -14.67 8.83
N GLU A 72 35.64 -14.22 9.94
CA GLU A 72 35.55 -14.90 11.24
C GLU A 72 34.33 -14.40 12.01
N ALA A 73 33.70 -15.29 12.77
CA ALA A 73 32.56 -14.95 13.62
C ALA A 73 32.96 -13.86 14.63
N PRO A 74 32.03 -12.94 14.99
CA PRO A 74 32.35 -11.86 15.92
C PRO A 74 32.69 -12.42 17.30
N GLU A 75 33.73 -11.87 17.93
CA GLU A 75 34.08 -12.21 19.32
C GLU A 75 32.97 -11.75 20.28
N VAL A 76 32.61 -12.65 21.21
CA VAL A 76 31.64 -12.44 22.28
C VAL A 76 32.34 -12.66 23.61
N LYS A 77 32.33 -11.66 24.49
CA LYS A 77 32.96 -11.76 25.82
C LYS A 77 32.09 -12.56 26.79
N GLU A 78 32.67 -13.05 27.89
CA GLU A 78 31.92 -13.85 28.91
C GLU A 78 30.69 -13.12 29.48
N ASN A 79 30.70 -11.79 29.52
CA ASN A 79 29.60 -10.96 30.01
C ASN A 79 28.68 -10.41 28.90
N GLU A 80 28.79 -10.93 27.68
CA GLU A 80 28.00 -10.53 26.53
C GLU A 80 27.05 -11.65 26.09
N ARG A 81 25.89 -11.27 25.56
CA ARG A 81 24.90 -12.19 25.01
C ARG A 81 24.72 -11.92 23.53
N ILE A 82 24.52 -12.97 22.75
CA ILE A 82 24.40 -12.89 21.29
C ILE A 82 23.12 -13.55 20.81
N PHE A 83 22.45 -12.94 19.85
CA PHE A 83 21.42 -13.58 19.05
C PHE A 83 21.43 -12.98 17.63
N ALA A 84 20.80 -13.66 16.68
CA ALA A 84 20.68 -13.17 15.32
C ALA A 84 19.21 -13.15 14.88
N ALA A 85 18.86 -12.22 14.01
CA ALA A 85 17.54 -12.11 13.40
C ALA A 85 17.68 -12.06 11.89
N GLU A 86 16.82 -12.78 11.17
CA GLU A 86 16.70 -12.73 9.71
C GLU A 86 15.23 -12.55 9.34
N TYR A 87 14.97 -12.05 8.13
CA TYR A 87 13.60 -12.02 7.63
C TYR A 87 13.03 -13.43 7.42
N LEU A 88 11.72 -13.55 7.55
CA LEU A 88 11.02 -14.79 7.20
C LEU A 88 11.23 -15.13 5.72
N PRO A 89 11.30 -16.42 5.36
CA PRO A 89 11.41 -16.82 3.96
C PRO A 89 10.31 -16.20 3.10
N GLY A 90 10.69 -15.58 1.98
CA GLY A 90 9.77 -14.95 1.03
C GLY A 90 9.54 -13.46 1.26
N GLN A 91 9.88 -12.91 2.43
CA GLN A 91 9.89 -11.46 2.65
C GLN A 91 10.98 -10.78 1.82
N PHE A 92 10.71 -9.57 1.34
CA PHE A 92 11.68 -8.81 0.56
C PHE A 92 12.79 -8.26 1.45
N ASP A 93 14.02 -8.74 1.23
CA ASP A 93 15.23 -8.24 1.87
C ASP A 93 15.96 -7.27 0.94
N GLN A 94 15.69 -5.99 1.12
CA GLN A 94 16.31 -4.93 0.33
C GLN A 94 17.84 -4.97 0.38
N ARG A 95 18.42 -5.33 1.54
CA ARG A 95 19.86 -5.34 1.73
C ARG A 95 20.49 -6.49 0.94
N ALA A 96 19.89 -7.67 1.00
CA ALA A 96 20.32 -8.81 0.20
C ALA A 96 20.15 -8.54 -1.31
N ASP A 97 18.99 -8.05 -1.74
CA ASP A 97 18.70 -7.74 -3.15
C ASP A 97 19.67 -6.69 -3.72
N SER A 98 19.97 -5.63 -2.95
CA SER A 98 20.96 -4.62 -3.33
C SER A 98 22.37 -5.22 -3.46
N CYS A 99 22.76 -6.12 -2.55
CA CYS A 99 24.04 -6.81 -2.65
C CYS A 99 24.12 -7.66 -3.93
N GLU A 100 23.08 -8.44 -4.24
CA GLU A 100 23.03 -9.26 -5.46
C GLU A 100 23.17 -8.43 -6.73
N GLN A 101 22.44 -7.31 -6.83
CA GLN A 101 22.52 -6.40 -7.97
C GLN A 101 23.90 -5.76 -8.09
N CYS A 102 24.48 -5.26 -6.99
CA CYS A 102 25.81 -4.65 -7.00
C CYS A 102 26.91 -5.65 -7.37
N ILE A 103 26.84 -6.89 -6.86
CA ILE A 103 27.79 -7.95 -7.22
C ILE A 103 27.64 -8.27 -8.71
N GLN A 104 26.41 -8.42 -9.22
CA GLN A 104 26.17 -8.68 -10.64
C GLN A 104 26.75 -7.58 -11.54
N ILE A 105 26.59 -6.31 -11.16
CA ILE A 105 27.15 -5.18 -11.91
C ILE A 105 28.68 -5.21 -11.87
N LEU A 106 29.25 -5.47 -10.69
CA LEU A 106 30.70 -5.49 -10.47
C LEU A 106 31.38 -6.61 -11.26
N THR A 107 30.79 -7.80 -11.28
CA THR A 107 31.36 -9.00 -11.94
C THR A 107 30.97 -9.10 -13.41
N GLN A 108 29.92 -8.39 -13.84
CA GLN A 108 29.26 -8.57 -15.14
C GLN A 108 28.82 -10.03 -15.40
N GLY A 109 28.61 -10.79 -14.31
CA GLY A 109 28.25 -12.20 -14.34
C GLY A 109 26.75 -12.46 -14.22
N GLU A 110 26.41 -13.71 -13.98
CA GLU A 110 25.06 -14.08 -13.55
C GLU A 110 24.78 -13.53 -12.15
N ARG A 111 23.50 -13.31 -11.86
CA ARG A 111 23.07 -12.83 -10.56
C ARG A 111 23.35 -13.90 -9.49
N CYS A 112 24.18 -13.55 -8.51
CA CYS A 112 24.43 -14.39 -7.32
C CYS A 112 23.21 -14.41 -6.39
N ARG A 113 23.28 -15.18 -5.30
CA ARG A 113 22.27 -15.16 -4.25
C ARG A 113 22.91 -14.77 -2.92
N VAL A 114 22.25 -13.86 -2.20
CA VAL A 114 22.70 -13.38 -0.89
C VAL A 114 21.57 -13.54 0.13
N ARG A 115 21.89 -13.94 1.34
CA ARG A 115 21.01 -13.86 2.51
C ARG A 115 21.65 -12.97 3.56
N ASN A 116 20.85 -12.08 4.16
CA ASN A 116 21.30 -11.23 5.25
C ASN A 116 20.65 -11.64 6.58
N ALA A 117 21.45 -11.57 7.64
CA ALA A 117 20.97 -11.62 9.02
C ALA A 117 21.64 -10.51 9.83
N ARG A 118 20.93 -10.01 10.84
CA ARG A 118 21.45 -9.04 11.81
C ARG A 118 21.80 -9.73 13.09
N ILE A 119 23.04 -9.61 13.52
CA ILE A 119 23.54 -10.14 14.78
C ILE A 119 23.57 -9.00 15.80
N TYR A 120 23.01 -9.26 16.96
CA TYR A 120 23.02 -8.36 18.11
C TYR A 120 23.91 -8.94 19.18
N ILE A 121 24.93 -8.18 19.61
CA ILE A 121 25.75 -8.51 20.78
C ILE A 121 25.43 -7.48 21.86
N ILE A 122 24.96 -7.98 23.00
CA ILE A 122 24.41 -7.20 24.09
C ILE A 122 25.39 -7.25 25.26
N SER A 123 25.83 -6.08 25.73
CA SER A 123 26.70 -5.95 26.91
C SER A 123 25.93 -5.24 28.03
N GLY A 124 26.07 -5.73 29.27
CA GLY A 124 25.48 -5.12 30.46
C GLY A 124 24.97 -6.16 31.47
N ASN A 125 24.63 -5.68 32.67
CA ASN A 125 24.07 -6.53 33.72
C ASN A 125 22.55 -6.60 33.57
N ILE A 126 22.08 -7.44 32.65
CA ILE A 126 20.66 -7.71 32.41
C ILE A 126 20.32 -9.16 32.77
N THR A 127 19.15 -9.35 33.36
CA THR A 127 18.61 -10.68 33.71
C THR A 127 18.17 -11.45 32.45
N ASP A 128 17.93 -12.76 32.60
CA ASP A 128 17.39 -13.59 31.52
C ASP A 128 16.03 -13.11 31.03
N GLU A 129 15.16 -12.68 31.94
CA GLU A 129 13.84 -12.15 31.59
C GLU A 129 13.94 -10.84 30.79
N GLU A 130 14.85 -9.95 31.16
CA GLU A 130 15.11 -8.71 30.43
C GLU A 130 15.72 -8.95 29.05
N PHE A 131 16.61 -9.94 28.94
CA PHE A 131 17.18 -10.34 27.64
C PHE A 131 16.11 -10.90 26.69
N GLU A 132 15.21 -11.75 27.17
CA GLU A 132 14.09 -12.26 26.35
C GLU A 132 13.11 -11.13 25.97
N LYS A 133 12.83 -10.18 26.87
CA LYS A 133 12.04 -8.98 26.54
C LYS A 133 12.70 -8.13 25.46
N LEU A 134 14.01 -7.91 25.55
CA LEU A 134 14.79 -7.18 24.54
C LEU A 134 14.73 -7.91 23.20
N LYS A 135 14.93 -9.23 23.18
CA LYS A 135 14.87 -10.04 21.97
C LYS A 135 13.49 -10.02 21.33
N ALA A 136 12.41 -10.20 22.11
CA ALA A 136 11.03 -10.08 21.64
C ALA A 136 10.68 -8.65 21.19
N TYR A 137 11.38 -7.63 21.71
CA TYR A 137 11.22 -6.26 21.23
C TYR A 137 11.91 -6.03 19.87
N LEU A 138 13.08 -6.65 19.62
CA LEU A 138 13.83 -6.46 18.38
C LEU A 138 13.43 -7.41 17.25
N ILE A 139 12.84 -8.57 17.56
CA ILE A 139 12.34 -9.52 16.57
C ILE A 139 10.82 -9.38 16.49
N ASN A 140 10.33 -8.80 15.40
CA ASN A 140 8.91 -8.84 15.09
C ASN A 140 8.60 -10.21 14.43
N PRO A 141 7.84 -11.10 15.08
CA PRO A 141 7.58 -12.46 14.57
C PRO A 141 6.78 -12.48 13.26
N VAL A 142 6.13 -11.37 12.90
CA VAL A 142 5.38 -11.22 11.64
C VAL A 142 6.34 -11.15 10.43
N GLU A 143 7.50 -10.50 10.58
CA GLU A 143 8.42 -10.24 9.45
C GLU A 143 9.76 -10.95 9.58
N SER A 144 10.16 -11.30 10.81
CA SER A 144 11.50 -11.77 11.13
C SER A 144 11.44 -12.92 12.12
N ARG A 145 12.49 -13.73 12.11
CA ARG A 145 12.70 -14.81 13.05
C ARG A 145 14.12 -14.79 13.56
N GLU A 146 14.35 -15.51 14.65
CA GLU A 146 15.70 -15.79 15.08
C GLU A 146 16.43 -16.63 14.02
N ALA A 147 17.65 -16.18 13.67
CA ALA A 147 18.52 -16.86 12.73
C ALA A 147 19.52 -17.74 13.48
N SER A 148 19.81 -18.93 12.97
CA SER A 148 20.94 -19.71 13.49
C SER A 148 22.26 -18.97 13.26
N LEU A 149 23.19 -19.05 14.23
CA LEU A 149 24.55 -18.56 14.10
C LEU A 149 25.46 -19.51 13.29
N ASP A 150 25.03 -20.76 13.11
CA ASP A 150 25.79 -21.80 12.43
C ASP A 150 26.04 -21.46 10.95
N THR A 151 27.11 -22.02 10.39
CA THR A 151 27.39 -21.96 8.95
C THR A 151 26.50 -22.94 8.20
N VAL A 152 26.10 -22.58 6.97
CA VAL A 152 25.25 -23.40 6.12
C VAL A 152 26.02 -23.85 4.87
N ASP A 153 25.75 -25.07 4.43
CA ASP A 153 26.38 -25.62 3.22
C ASP A 153 25.66 -25.20 1.92
N THR A 154 24.38 -24.84 2.00
CA THR A 154 23.60 -24.38 0.85
C THR A 154 22.56 -23.35 1.28
N LEU A 155 22.29 -22.39 0.40
CA LEU A 155 21.16 -21.49 0.55
C LEU A 155 19.91 -21.99 -0.21
N ASP A 156 19.99 -23.16 -0.85
CA ASP A 156 18.83 -23.77 -1.52
C ASP A 156 17.79 -24.20 -0.50
N ILE A 157 16.57 -23.75 -0.75
CA ILE A 157 15.38 -24.19 -0.04
C ILE A 157 14.75 -25.29 -0.89
N LYS A 158 14.48 -26.44 -0.27
CA LYS A 158 13.71 -27.51 -0.93
C LYS A 158 12.25 -27.12 -0.88
N TYR A 159 11.65 -26.96 -2.06
CA TYR A 159 10.23 -26.71 -2.21
C TYR A 159 9.55 -27.98 -2.71
N ASP A 160 8.41 -28.31 -2.13
CA ASP A 160 7.44 -29.16 -2.81
C ASP A 160 6.82 -28.32 -3.92
N ILE A 161 6.95 -28.75 -5.17
CA ILE A 161 6.45 -28.01 -6.34
C ILE A 161 5.01 -28.50 -6.60
N PRO A 162 3.98 -27.69 -6.30
CA PRO A 162 2.61 -28.08 -6.59
C PRO A 162 2.42 -28.12 -8.11
N THR A 163 1.72 -29.14 -8.59
CA THR A 163 1.43 -29.29 -10.03
C THR A 163 -0.06 -29.15 -10.35
N GLU A 164 -0.93 -29.20 -9.34
CA GLU A 164 -2.37 -29.23 -9.50
C GLU A 164 -3.08 -28.37 -8.44
N VAL A 165 -4.30 -27.96 -8.76
CA VAL A 165 -5.23 -27.27 -7.86
C VAL A 165 -6.42 -28.20 -7.61
N ALA A 166 -6.89 -28.25 -6.36
CA ALA A 166 -8.02 -29.10 -6.00
C ALA A 166 -9.34 -28.65 -6.63
N VAL A 167 -10.10 -29.60 -7.17
CA VAL A 167 -11.52 -29.45 -7.50
C VAL A 167 -12.34 -29.81 -6.26
N LEU A 168 -13.27 -28.93 -5.88
CA LEU A 168 -14.07 -29.06 -4.66
C LEU A 168 -15.27 -29.99 -4.91
N ASN A 169 -14.99 -31.28 -5.02
CA ASN A 169 -16.01 -32.30 -5.29
C ASN A 169 -17.11 -32.29 -4.21
N GLY A 170 -18.37 -32.29 -4.65
CA GLY A 170 -19.54 -32.28 -3.76
C GLY A 170 -20.01 -30.88 -3.35
N PHE A 171 -19.29 -29.80 -3.73
CA PHE A 171 -19.67 -28.43 -3.40
C PHE A 171 -21.10 -28.10 -3.85
N THR A 172 -21.51 -28.50 -5.05
CA THR A 172 -22.87 -28.23 -5.59
C THR A 172 -24.00 -28.99 -4.86
N GLU A 173 -23.66 -29.92 -3.98
CA GLU A 173 -24.58 -30.78 -3.24
C GLU A 173 -24.59 -30.48 -1.74
N MET A 174 -23.71 -29.60 -1.27
CA MET A 174 -23.63 -29.21 0.14
C MET A 174 -24.95 -28.58 0.63
N THR A 175 -25.35 -28.92 1.85
CA THR A 175 -26.45 -28.24 2.55
C THR A 175 -26.03 -26.85 3.02
N GLU A 176 -26.98 -25.99 3.39
CA GLU A 176 -26.68 -24.65 3.94
C GLU A 176 -25.76 -24.72 5.18
N GLU A 177 -25.98 -25.71 6.06
CA GLU A 177 -25.12 -25.94 7.22
C GLU A 177 -23.67 -26.26 6.81
N GLN A 178 -23.50 -27.14 5.80
CA GLN A 178 -22.19 -27.50 5.27
C GLN A 178 -21.51 -26.33 4.56
N LEU A 179 -22.26 -25.45 3.88
CA LEU A 179 -21.72 -24.23 3.29
C LEU A 179 -21.26 -23.24 4.36
N GLY A 180 -22.02 -23.10 5.45
CA GLY A 180 -21.63 -22.28 6.60
C GLY A 180 -20.34 -22.80 7.27
N GLU A 181 -20.17 -24.12 7.36
CA GLU A 181 -18.91 -24.73 7.82
C GLU A 181 -17.78 -24.53 6.81
N PHE A 182 -18.06 -24.67 5.51
CA PHE A 182 -17.10 -24.46 4.43
C PHE A 182 -16.48 -23.06 4.46
N VAL A 183 -17.31 -22.01 4.62
CA VAL A 183 -16.83 -20.62 4.77
C VAL A 183 -15.83 -20.49 5.91
N LYS A 184 -16.10 -21.13 7.06
CA LYS A 184 -15.23 -21.08 8.24
C LYS A 184 -13.93 -21.86 8.03
N VAL A 185 -14.02 -23.09 7.51
CA VAL A 185 -12.86 -23.97 7.28
C VAL A 185 -11.87 -23.34 6.30
N TYR A 186 -12.37 -22.71 5.24
CA TYR A 186 -11.52 -22.02 4.28
C TYR A 186 -11.21 -20.58 4.70
N GLY A 187 -11.83 -20.05 5.75
CA GLY A 187 -11.62 -18.68 6.21
C GLY A 187 -11.97 -17.64 5.15
N LEU A 188 -13.09 -17.82 4.44
CA LEU A 188 -13.58 -16.89 3.43
C LEU A 188 -14.14 -15.61 4.09
N ALA A 189 -14.14 -14.49 3.36
CA ALA A 189 -14.81 -13.25 3.76
C ALA A 189 -16.30 -13.22 3.39
N MET A 190 -16.70 -14.02 2.39
CA MET A 190 -18.11 -14.23 2.04
C MET A 190 -18.96 -14.66 3.23
N ASP A 191 -20.20 -14.18 3.30
CA ASP A 191 -21.21 -14.69 4.23
C ASP A 191 -21.96 -15.91 3.65
N LEU A 192 -22.95 -16.40 4.39
CA LEU A 192 -23.72 -17.57 3.98
C LEU A 192 -24.53 -17.32 2.70
N ASP A 193 -25.09 -16.13 2.53
CA ASP A 193 -25.90 -15.80 1.36
C ASP A 193 -25.02 -15.71 0.10
N ASP A 194 -23.82 -15.13 0.24
CA ASP A 194 -22.82 -15.04 -0.82
C ASP A 194 -22.36 -16.44 -1.30
N ILE A 195 -22.04 -17.36 -0.38
CA ILE A 195 -21.60 -18.71 -0.78
C ILE A 195 -22.75 -19.56 -1.35
N ILE A 196 -24.00 -19.37 -0.88
CA ILE A 196 -25.19 -20.01 -1.47
C ILE A 196 -25.40 -19.50 -2.91
N PHE A 197 -25.28 -18.19 -3.13
CA PHE A 197 -25.37 -17.60 -4.45
C PHE A 197 -24.29 -18.18 -5.40
N CYS A 198 -23.06 -18.30 -4.90
CA CYS A 198 -21.96 -18.96 -5.61
C CYS A 198 -22.26 -20.44 -5.93
N GLN A 199 -22.76 -21.22 -4.96
CA GLN A 199 -23.17 -22.62 -5.16
C GLN A 199 -24.23 -22.74 -6.26
N ASN A 200 -25.24 -21.87 -6.24
CA ASN A 200 -26.31 -21.87 -7.24
C ASN A 200 -25.79 -21.62 -8.65
N TYR A 201 -24.80 -20.74 -8.83
CA TYR A 201 -24.15 -20.53 -10.13
C TYR A 201 -23.44 -21.79 -10.62
N PHE A 202 -22.60 -22.42 -9.80
CA PHE A 202 -21.88 -23.63 -10.19
C PHE A 202 -22.82 -24.82 -10.43
N LYS A 203 -23.89 -24.93 -9.66
CA LYS A 203 -24.89 -26.00 -9.77
C LYS A 203 -25.78 -25.85 -11.02
N ASN A 204 -26.34 -24.66 -11.23
CA ASN A 204 -27.41 -24.46 -12.21
C ASN A 204 -26.89 -23.95 -13.56
N THR A 205 -25.85 -23.10 -13.55
CA THR A 205 -25.30 -22.46 -14.74
C THR A 205 -24.12 -23.25 -15.30
N GLU A 206 -23.05 -23.40 -14.53
CA GLU A 206 -21.81 -24.05 -14.99
C GLU A 206 -21.92 -25.58 -14.97
N LYS A 207 -22.84 -26.13 -14.16
CA LYS A 207 -23.12 -27.57 -14.02
C LYS A 207 -21.87 -28.41 -13.72
N ARG A 208 -21.00 -27.87 -12.86
CA ARG A 208 -19.76 -28.51 -12.41
C ARG A 208 -19.38 -28.04 -11.01
N ASN A 209 -18.51 -28.78 -10.35
CA ASN A 209 -17.87 -28.29 -9.13
C ASN A 209 -16.79 -27.23 -9.45
N PRO A 210 -16.61 -26.22 -8.58
CA PRO A 210 -15.56 -25.23 -8.72
C PRO A 210 -14.18 -25.78 -8.33
N THR A 211 -13.12 -25.13 -8.79
CA THR A 211 -11.79 -25.27 -8.17
C THR A 211 -11.70 -24.43 -6.91
N ILE A 212 -10.73 -24.73 -6.04
CA ILE A 212 -10.43 -23.84 -4.91
C ILE A 212 -9.97 -22.46 -5.38
N THR A 213 -9.28 -22.36 -6.52
CA THR A 213 -8.89 -21.07 -7.11
C THR A 213 -10.10 -20.22 -7.44
N GLU A 214 -11.14 -20.80 -8.03
CA GLU A 214 -12.38 -20.07 -8.35
C GLU A 214 -13.06 -19.53 -7.10
N ILE A 215 -13.18 -20.35 -6.05
CA ILE A 215 -13.76 -19.90 -4.78
C ILE A 215 -12.95 -18.78 -4.14
N ARG A 216 -11.62 -18.93 -4.07
CA ARG A 216 -10.72 -17.90 -3.50
C ARG A 216 -10.74 -16.61 -4.31
N MET A 217 -10.81 -16.73 -5.63
CA MET A 217 -10.91 -15.58 -6.52
C MET A 217 -12.24 -14.85 -6.30
N ILE A 218 -13.36 -15.57 -6.28
CA ILE A 218 -14.70 -14.98 -6.04
C ILE A 218 -14.74 -14.30 -4.67
N ASP A 219 -14.21 -14.95 -3.63
CA ASP A 219 -14.11 -14.39 -2.27
C ASP A 219 -13.36 -13.06 -2.26
N THR A 220 -12.27 -12.97 -3.03
CA THR A 220 -11.50 -11.74 -3.16
C THR A 220 -12.23 -10.70 -3.99
N TYR A 221 -12.84 -11.10 -5.10
CA TYR A 221 -13.58 -10.22 -6.01
C TYR A 221 -14.81 -9.59 -5.35
N TRP A 222 -15.49 -10.32 -4.46
CA TRP A 222 -16.66 -9.85 -3.71
C TRP A 222 -16.34 -9.33 -2.31
N SER A 223 -15.07 -9.30 -1.93
CA SER A 223 -14.66 -8.69 -0.66
C SER A 223 -15.04 -7.21 -0.59
N ASP A 224 -15.25 -6.72 0.64
CA ASP A 224 -15.61 -5.33 0.86
C ASP A 224 -14.55 -4.36 0.34
N HIS A 225 -13.28 -4.77 0.41
CA HIS A 225 -12.14 -4.03 -0.09
C HIS A 225 -12.21 -3.79 -1.61
N CYS A 226 -12.59 -4.81 -2.39
CA CYS A 226 -12.61 -4.73 -3.85
C CYS A 226 -13.90 -4.10 -4.41
N ARG A 227 -15.04 -4.29 -3.74
CA ARG A 227 -16.36 -3.88 -4.29
C ARG A 227 -17.18 -2.96 -3.42
N HIS A 228 -16.66 -2.57 -2.25
CA HIS A 228 -17.34 -1.68 -1.32
C HIS A 228 -18.77 -2.16 -1.02
N THR A 229 -18.91 -3.44 -0.66
CA THR A 229 -20.19 -4.07 -0.33
C THR A 229 -20.95 -3.32 0.77
N THR A 230 -20.25 -2.80 1.78
CA THR A 230 -20.76 -1.90 2.82
C THR A 230 -21.41 -0.67 2.17
N PHE A 231 -20.72 -0.05 1.21
CA PHE A 231 -21.26 1.10 0.48
C PHE A 231 -22.43 0.76 -0.45
N SER A 232 -22.50 -0.48 -0.90
CA SER A 232 -23.56 -1.01 -1.76
C SER A 232 -24.76 -1.54 -0.98
N THR A 233 -24.69 -1.56 0.36
CA THR A 233 -25.78 -2.00 1.22
C THR A 233 -27.00 -1.10 1.03
N ASN A 234 -28.16 -1.73 0.82
CA ASN A 234 -29.43 -1.04 0.67
C ASN A 234 -29.86 -0.47 2.02
N ILE A 235 -30.07 0.84 2.07
CA ILE A 235 -30.56 1.52 3.25
C ILE A 235 -32.08 1.58 3.18
N GLU A 236 -32.73 0.94 4.13
CA GLU A 236 -34.16 1.01 4.37
C GLU A 236 -34.43 1.76 5.68
N GLN A 237 -35.66 2.24 5.89
CA GLN A 237 -36.11 2.78 7.18
C GLN A 237 -35.14 3.79 7.83
N VAL A 238 -34.99 4.97 7.24
CA VAL A 238 -34.10 6.03 7.76
C VAL A 238 -34.82 6.86 8.82
N ASN A 239 -34.34 6.80 10.07
CA ASN A 239 -34.78 7.64 11.18
C ASN A 239 -33.71 8.69 11.49
N ILE A 240 -34.05 9.98 11.41
CA ILE A 240 -33.14 11.09 11.71
C ILE A 240 -33.84 12.00 12.72
N GLU A 241 -33.27 12.11 13.92
CA GLU A 241 -33.86 12.90 15.01
C GLU A 241 -33.76 14.41 14.76
N SER A 242 -32.64 14.86 14.18
CA SER A 242 -32.34 16.28 14.05
C SER A 242 -32.98 16.90 12.78
N PRO A 243 -33.79 17.97 12.88
CA PRO A 243 -34.50 18.55 11.74
C PRO A 243 -33.60 18.99 10.58
N TYR A 244 -32.48 19.66 10.83
CA TYR A 244 -31.62 20.16 9.74
C TYR A 244 -30.82 19.05 9.04
N ILE A 245 -30.52 17.94 9.74
CA ILE A 245 -29.92 16.76 9.11
C ILE A 245 -30.97 16.08 8.24
N LYS A 246 -32.23 16.02 8.73
CA LYS A 246 -33.36 15.49 7.96
C LYS A 246 -33.59 16.31 6.69
N ASP A 247 -33.54 17.64 6.76
CA ASP A 247 -33.63 18.53 5.59
C ASP A 247 -32.53 18.24 4.55
N THR A 248 -31.31 17.94 5.01
CA THR A 248 -30.19 17.59 4.13
C THR A 248 -30.40 16.24 3.44
N TYR A 249 -30.95 15.26 4.17
CA TYR A 249 -31.33 13.97 3.59
C TYR A 249 -32.49 14.11 2.59
N ASP A 250 -33.47 14.96 2.87
CA ASP A 250 -34.58 15.23 1.95
C ASP A 250 -34.11 15.94 0.67
N MET A 251 -33.17 16.87 0.79
CA MET A 251 -32.49 17.47 -0.36
C MET A 251 -31.79 16.41 -1.21
N TYR A 252 -31.11 15.44 -0.59
CA TYR A 252 -30.53 14.30 -1.30
C TYR A 252 -31.60 13.52 -2.08
N LEU A 253 -32.73 13.18 -1.44
CA LEU A 253 -33.82 12.45 -2.09
C LEU A 253 -34.40 13.22 -3.28
N ASP A 254 -34.58 14.53 -3.16
CA ASP A 254 -35.08 15.36 -4.25
C ASP A 254 -34.09 15.47 -5.42
N ILE A 255 -32.78 15.57 -5.14
CA ILE A 255 -31.74 15.49 -6.18
C ILE A 255 -31.81 14.14 -6.92
N ARG A 256 -32.07 13.02 -6.22
CA ARG A 256 -32.24 11.72 -6.89
C ARG A 256 -33.42 11.71 -7.86
N LYS A 257 -34.55 12.30 -7.47
CA LYS A 257 -35.73 12.45 -8.35
C LYS A 257 -35.36 13.28 -9.58
N GLU A 258 -34.68 14.40 -9.38
CA GLU A 258 -34.22 15.28 -10.45
C GLU A 258 -33.26 14.56 -11.41
N LEU A 259 -32.44 13.64 -10.91
CA LEU A 259 -31.52 12.81 -11.69
C LEU A 259 -32.17 11.54 -12.28
N GLY A 260 -33.47 11.31 -12.05
CA GLY A 260 -34.20 10.13 -12.54
C GLY A 260 -33.72 8.81 -11.91
N ARG A 261 -33.27 8.84 -10.65
CA ARG A 261 -32.67 7.70 -9.93
C ARG A 261 -33.62 7.00 -8.95
N GLU A 262 -34.91 7.28 -9.01
CA GLU A 262 -35.91 6.75 -8.07
C GLU A 262 -35.99 5.21 -8.09
N ASN A 263 -35.72 4.58 -9.24
CA ASN A 263 -35.70 3.12 -9.40
C ASN A 263 -34.40 2.44 -8.92
N LYS A 264 -33.40 3.22 -8.50
CA LYS A 264 -32.16 2.70 -7.95
C LYS A 264 -32.26 2.65 -6.42
N PRO A 265 -31.65 1.68 -5.75
CA PRO A 265 -31.65 1.63 -4.30
C PRO A 265 -30.93 2.83 -3.67
N VAL A 266 -31.35 3.20 -2.46
CA VAL A 266 -30.61 4.12 -1.59
C VAL A 266 -29.48 3.32 -0.97
N THR A 267 -28.24 3.72 -1.20
CA THR A 267 -27.05 3.10 -0.60
C THR A 267 -26.07 4.20 -0.16
N LEU A 268 -25.07 3.88 0.67
CA LEU A 268 -24.04 4.86 1.02
C LEU A 268 -23.27 5.32 -0.23
N MET A 269 -23.02 4.45 -1.21
CA MET A 269 -22.41 4.82 -2.49
C MET A 269 -23.28 5.82 -3.28
N ASP A 270 -24.60 5.64 -3.26
CA ASP A 270 -25.51 6.58 -3.92
C ASP A 270 -25.44 7.94 -3.25
N ILE A 271 -25.45 8.00 -1.91
CA ILE A 271 -25.29 9.22 -1.12
C ILE A 271 -23.93 9.89 -1.41
N ALA A 272 -22.82 9.15 -1.34
CA ALA A 272 -21.48 9.67 -1.52
C ALA A 272 -21.25 10.28 -2.92
N THR A 273 -21.88 9.71 -3.95
CA THR A 273 -21.65 10.12 -5.35
C THR A 273 -22.71 11.06 -5.93
N ILE A 274 -23.78 11.34 -5.19
CA ILE A 274 -24.92 12.12 -5.70
C ILE A 274 -24.54 13.56 -6.06
N ALA A 275 -23.68 14.18 -5.24
CA ALA A 275 -23.25 15.56 -5.43
C ALA A 275 -22.47 15.73 -6.74
N ALA A 276 -21.52 14.82 -7.02
CA ALA A 276 -20.76 14.84 -8.28
C ALA A 276 -21.69 14.67 -9.50
N LYS A 277 -22.68 13.78 -9.42
CA LYS A 277 -23.67 13.59 -10.50
C LYS A 277 -24.51 14.85 -10.74
N LYS A 278 -24.94 15.52 -9.67
CA LYS A 278 -25.71 16.77 -9.74
C LYS A 278 -24.88 17.90 -10.32
N LEU A 279 -23.66 18.12 -9.81
CA LEU A 279 -22.72 19.13 -10.33
C LEU A 279 -22.40 18.92 -11.82
N LYS A 280 -22.30 17.66 -12.26
CA LYS A 280 -22.14 17.32 -13.67
C LYS A 280 -23.37 17.69 -14.50
N LYS A 281 -24.58 17.32 -14.05
CA LYS A 281 -25.83 17.69 -14.73
C LYS A 281 -26.02 19.19 -14.84
N ASP A 282 -25.58 19.93 -13.83
CA ASP A 282 -25.66 21.40 -13.79
C ASP A 282 -24.56 22.09 -14.62
N GLY A 283 -23.65 21.33 -15.23
CA GLY A 283 -22.57 21.86 -16.05
C GLY A 283 -21.48 22.58 -15.25
N ILE A 284 -21.30 22.24 -13.97
CA ILE A 284 -20.26 22.79 -13.09
C ILE A 284 -18.99 21.93 -13.16
N LEU A 285 -19.14 20.61 -13.25
CA LEU A 285 -18.05 19.63 -13.18
C LEU A 285 -17.67 19.10 -14.58
N ASN A 286 -17.26 19.99 -15.48
CA ASN A 286 -17.00 19.66 -16.90
C ASN A 286 -15.56 19.19 -17.19
N ASP A 287 -14.63 19.47 -16.27
CA ASP A 287 -13.21 19.22 -16.49
C ASP A 287 -12.80 17.77 -16.17
N LEU A 288 -13.71 16.94 -15.64
CA LEU A 288 -13.40 15.54 -15.37
C LEU A 288 -13.02 14.80 -16.66
N ASP A 289 -11.97 13.98 -16.57
CA ASP A 289 -11.67 13.00 -17.61
C ASP A 289 -12.64 11.82 -17.48
N GLU A 290 -13.42 11.55 -18.52
CA GLU A 290 -14.41 10.48 -18.53
C GLU A 290 -13.84 9.27 -19.24
N SER A 291 -13.68 8.18 -18.49
CA SER A 291 -13.15 6.92 -18.99
C SER A 291 -13.71 5.76 -18.16
N GLU A 292 -13.73 4.57 -18.77
CA GLU A 292 -13.95 3.31 -18.06
C GLU A 292 -12.71 2.87 -17.25
N GLU A 293 -11.60 3.61 -17.38
CA GLU A 293 -10.31 3.34 -16.76
C GLU A 293 -9.92 4.51 -15.84
N ILE A 294 -10.49 4.57 -14.64
CA ILE A 294 -10.21 5.64 -13.68
C ILE A 294 -9.89 5.03 -12.32
N ASN A 295 -8.59 4.91 -12.01
CA ASN A 295 -8.11 4.50 -10.68
C ASN A 295 -7.79 5.71 -9.79
N ALA A 296 -7.61 6.89 -10.40
CA ALA A 296 -7.35 8.17 -9.73
C ALA A 296 -8.26 9.26 -10.30
N CYS A 297 -8.67 10.22 -9.46
CA CYS A 297 -9.44 11.36 -9.92
C CYS A 297 -8.62 12.12 -10.96
N SER A 298 -9.19 12.29 -12.16
CA SER A 298 -8.50 12.82 -13.33
C SER A 298 -9.22 14.05 -13.86
N VAL A 299 -8.49 15.16 -14.02
CA VAL A 299 -9.05 16.45 -14.46
C VAL A 299 -8.22 17.04 -15.60
N LYS A 300 -8.91 17.56 -16.61
CA LYS A 300 -8.33 18.24 -17.77
C LYS A 300 -7.89 19.64 -17.36
N ILE A 301 -6.63 19.96 -17.61
CA ILE A 301 -6.04 21.26 -17.29
C ILE A 301 -5.21 21.79 -18.46
N LYS A 302 -4.97 23.11 -18.45
CA LYS A 302 -3.97 23.76 -19.29
C LYS A 302 -2.68 23.95 -18.49
N VAL A 303 -1.55 23.58 -19.09
CA VAL A 303 -0.23 23.75 -18.48
C VAL A 303 0.60 24.63 -19.39
N ASP A 304 1.14 25.70 -18.81
CA ASP A 304 2.13 26.57 -19.45
C ASP A 304 3.44 25.80 -19.64
N ALA A 305 3.94 25.72 -20.87
CA ALA A 305 5.20 25.09 -21.21
C ALA A 305 6.01 26.02 -22.12
N ASP A 306 6.99 26.73 -21.56
CA ASP A 306 7.74 27.82 -22.20
C ASP A 306 6.84 28.93 -22.79
N GLY A 307 5.78 29.31 -22.08
CA GLY A 307 4.84 30.36 -22.50
C GLY A 307 3.73 29.88 -23.44
N GLN A 308 3.61 28.57 -23.68
CA GLN A 308 2.57 27.99 -24.53
C GLN A 308 1.66 27.05 -23.72
N ASP A 309 0.35 27.22 -23.85
CA ASP A 309 -0.64 26.37 -23.19
C ASP A 309 -0.74 25.00 -23.89
N GLU A 310 -0.44 23.94 -23.16
CA GLU A 310 -0.62 22.55 -23.57
C GLU A 310 -1.77 21.87 -22.83
N ASP A 311 -2.43 20.90 -23.47
CA ASP A 311 -3.47 20.06 -22.84
C ASP A 311 -2.85 18.94 -22.00
N TRP A 312 -3.22 18.92 -20.72
CA TRP A 312 -2.72 17.96 -19.73
C TRP A 312 -3.87 17.36 -18.92
N ILE A 313 -3.61 16.21 -18.31
CA ILE A 313 -4.47 15.60 -17.30
C ILE A 313 -3.72 15.64 -15.98
N LEU A 314 -4.31 16.28 -14.98
CA LEU A 314 -3.89 16.25 -13.58
C LEU A 314 -4.64 15.12 -12.88
N MET A 315 -3.90 14.31 -12.13
CA MET A 315 -4.43 13.17 -11.42
C MET A 315 -4.09 13.27 -9.95
N PHE A 316 -5.03 12.93 -9.08
CA PHE A 316 -4.77 12.81 -7.65
C PHE A 316 -5.56 11.67 -7.06
N LYS A 317 -4.97 11.06 -6.04
CA LYS A 317 -5.53 9.92 -5.32
C LYS A 317 -5.06 9.96 -3.89
N ASN A 318 -5.91 9.51 -2.99
CA ASN A 318 -5.55 9.13 -1.63
C ASN A 318 -5.96 7.68 -1.38
N GLU A 319 -5.21 7.02 -0.51
CA GLU A 319 -5.42 5.62 -0.15
C GLU A 319 -5.07 5.41 1.32
N THR A 320 -5.64 4.37 1.93
CA THR A 320 -5.35 3.96 3.30
C THR A 320 -4.68 2.61 3.36
N HIS A 321 -3.79 2.39 4.33
CA HIS A 321 -3.24 1.06 4.60
C HIS A 321 -3.22 0.72 6.09
N ASN A 322 -4.37 0.93 6.73
CA ASN A 322 -4.54 0.89 8.19
C ASN A 322 -4.22 -0.49 8.79
N HIS A 323 -4.83 -1.56 8.27
CA HIS A 323 -4.69 -2.91 8.85
C HIS A 323 -3.27 -3.48 8.69
N PRO A 324 -2.65 -3.43 7.51
CA PRO A 324 -1.25 -3.85 7.35
C PRO A 324 -0.29 -3.08 8.26
N THR A 325 -0.50 -1.77 8.43
CA THR A 325 0.36 -0.93 9.26
C THR A 325 0.21 -1.22 10.77
N GLU A 326 -0.89 -1.81 11.21
CA GLU A 326 -1.05 -2.27 12.60
C GLU A 326 -0.25 -3.54 12.90
N ILE A 327 -0.03 -4.38 11.89
CA ILE A 327 0.63 -5.69 12.01
C ILE A 327 2.13 -5.56 11.73
N GLU A 328 2.50 -4.91 10.63
CA GLU A 328 3.87 -4.60 10.26
C GLU A 328 3.95 -3.13 9.81
N PRO A 329 4.25 -2.21 10.74
CA PRO A 329 4.14 -0.77 10.49
C PRO A 329 5.01 -0.25 9.35
N PHE A 330 6.21 -0.79 9.15
CA PHE A 330 7.13 -0.29 8.14
C PHE A 330 6.62 -0.62 6.73
N GLY A 331 6.38 -1.90 6.46
CA GLY A 331 5.89 -2.41 5.19
C GLY A 331 4.48 -1.93 4.88
N GLY A 332 3.59 -1.91 5.87
CA GLY A 332 2.23 -1.38 5.72
C GLY A 332 2.21 0.08 5.25
N ALA A 333 2.98 0.96 5.90
CA ALA A 333 3.04 2.36 5.51
C ALA A 333 3.82 2.60 4.21
N ALA A 334 4.86 1.81 3.94
CA ALA A 334 5.60 1.89 2.69
C ALA A 334 4.73 1.53 1.47
N THR A 335 3.96 0.44 1.59
CA THR A 335 3.06 -0.03 0.53
C THR A 335 1.81 0.85 0.38
N CYS A 336 1.41 1.59 1.43
CA CYS A 336 0.40 2.65 1.31
C CYS A 336 0.78 3.69 0.24
N LEU A 337 2.03 4.14 0.25
CA LEU A 337 2.52 5.08 -0.75
C LEU A 337 2.68 4.40 -2.13
N GLY A 338 3.25 3.19 -2.17
CA GLY A 338 3.43 2.46 -3.43
C GLY A 338 2.11 2.20 -4.17
N GLY A 339 1.09 1.71 -3.48
CA GLY A 339 -0.27 1.54 -4.04
C GLY A 339 -0.81 2.86 -4.59
N ALA A 340 -0.78 3.92 -3.76
CA ALA A 340 -1.28 5.22 -4.14
C ALA A 340 -0.56 5.80 -5.37
N ILE A 341 0.74 5.54 -5.58
CA ILE A 341 1.49 5.97 -6.77
C ILE A 341 1.02 5.22 -8.02
N ARG A 342 0.76 3.92 -7.92
CA ARG A 342 0.37 3.09 -9.06
C ARG A 342 -1.00 3.44 -9.62
N ASP A 343 -1.90 3.96 -8.79
CA ASP A 343 -3.24 4.41 -9.18
C ASP A 343 -3.19 5.53 -10.26
N PRO A 344 -2.56 6.70 -10.05
CA PRO A 344 -2.37 7.68 -11.13
C PRO A 344 -1.45 7.17 -12.24
N LEU A 345 -0.53 6.27 -11.94
CA LEU A 345 0.36 5.68 -12.94
C LEU A 345 -0.42 4.86 -13.96
N SER A 346 -1.52 4.21 -13.56
CA SER A 346 -2.43 3.54 -14.51
C SER A 346 -2.97 4.54 -15.54
N GLY A 347 -3.18 5.81 -15.18
CA GLY A 347 -3.45 6.92 -16.10
C GLY A 347 -2.27 7.41 -16.96
N ARG A 348 -1.14 6.67 -17.01
CA ARG A 348 0.11 7.04 -17.72
C ARG A 348 0.72 8.35 -17.18
N SER A 349 0.35 8.75 -15.97
CA SER A 349 0.88 9.96 -15.35
C SER A 349 2.29 9.71 -14.78
N TYR A 350 2.98 10.80 -14.48
CA TYR A 350 4.11 10.75 -13.56
C TYR A 350 3.71 11.36 -12.24
N VAL A 351 3.91 10.63 -11.16
CA VAL A 351 3.61 11.07 -9.81
C VAL A 351 4.79 11.88 -9.28
N TYR A 352 4.56 13.15 -8.95
CA TYR A 352 5.63 14.08 -8.57
C TYR A 352 5.47 14.70 -7.19
N GLN A 353 4.31 14.53 -6.55
CA GLN A 353 4.07 15.02 -5.21
C GLN A 353 3.34 13.99 -4.36
N ALA A 354 3.68 13.94 -3.07
CA ALA A 354 2.98 13.18 -2.05
C ALA A 354 2.63 14.03 -0.83
N MET A 355 1.61 13.59 -0.10
CA MET A 355 1.20 14.09 1.20
C MET A 355 0.92 12.88 2.11
N ARG A 356 1.33 12.98 3.38
CA ARG A 356 1.04 11.97 4.40
C ARG A 356 0.24 12.60 5.54
N VAL A 357 -0.99 12.13 5.75
CA VAL A 357 -1.86 12.62 6.83
C VAL A 357 -2.33 11.42 7.64
N THR A 358 -1.83 11.26 8.86
CA THR A 358 -2.05 10.03 9.62
C THR A 358 -2.71 10.29 10.96
N GLY A 359 -3.29 9.25 11.55
CA GLY A 359 -3.94 9.28 12.86
C GLY A 359 -3.32 8.24 13.78
N SER A 360 -2.92 8.63 14.98
CA SER A 360 -2.27 7.75 15.96
C SER A 360 -2.82 7.98 17.37
N ALA A 361 -2.82 6.95 18.21
CA ALA A 361 -2.94 7.17 19.66
C ALA A 361 -1.62 7.73 20.23
N ASN A 362 -1.61 8.10 21.50
CA ASN A 362 -0.45 8.67 22.17
C ASN A 362 0.75 7.69 22.12
N PRO A 363 1.86 8.01 21.41
CA PRO A 363 3.01 7.11 21.29
C PRO A 363 3.93 7.14 22.53
N LEU A 364 3.62 7.96 23.53
CA LEU A 364 4.38 8.10 24.78
C LEU A 364 3.88 7.19 25.89
N VAL A 365 2.80 6.43 25.65
CA VAL A 365 2.30 5.47 26.64
C VAL A 365 3.35 4.38 26.91
N PRO A 366 3.51 3.94 28.17
CA PRO A 366 4.41 2.85 28.52
C PRO A 366 4.12 1.57 27.73
N VAL A 367 5.16 0.77 27.46
CA VAL A 367 5.01 -0.49 26.71
C VAL A 367 4.15 -1.48 27.48
N GLU A 368 4.20 -1.46 28.81
CA GLU A 368 3.38 -2.30 29.68
C GLU A 368 1.86 -2.04 29.56
N ASP A 369 1.45 -0.86 29.07
CA ASP A 369 0.04 -0.49 28.88
C ASP A 369 -0.48 -0.87 27.49
N THR A 370 0.32 -1.57 26.69
CA THR A 370 -0.07 -2.03 25.35
C THR A 370 -1.15 -3.10 25.44
N ILE A 371 -2.17 -3.00 24.59
CA ILE A 371 -3.22 -4.03 24.45
C ILE A 371 -2.56 -5.38 24.14
N LYS A 372 -2.92 -6.42 24.89
CA LYS A 372 -2.35 -7.76 24.73
C LYS A 372 -2.52 -8.25 23.29
N GLY A 373 -1.42 -8.69 22.67
CA GLY A 373 -1.39 -9.15 21.27
C GLY A 373 -1.18 -8.05 20.23
N LYS A 374 -1.12 -6.77 20.64
CA LYS A 374 -0.83 -5.63 19.78
C LYS A 374 0.62 -5.16 19.92
N LEU A 375 1.18 -4.58 18.85
CA LEU A 375 2.43 -3.84 18.93
C LEU A 375 2.27 -2.56 19.78
N PRO A 376 3.31 -2.13 20.53
CA PRO A 376 3.26 -0.87 21.26
C PRO A 376 3.00 0.31 20.33
N GLN A 377 2.19 1.29 20.77
CA GLN A 377 1.79 2.43 19.94
C GLN A 377 3.02 3.19 19.39
N ARG A 378 4.08 3.31 20.20
CA ARG A 378 5.33 3.93 19.78
C ARG A 378 5.97 3.23 18.59
N LYS A 379 5.99 1.89 18.57
CA LYS A 379 6.54 1.11 17.45
C LYS A 379 5.72 1.33 16.18
N ILE A 380 4.40 1.30 16.30
CA ILE A 380 3.50 1.52 15.17
C ILE A 380 3.70 2.92 14.59
N THR A 381 3.75 3.94 15.46
CA THR A 381 3.89 5.35 15.07
C THR A 381 5.21 5.61 14.34
N VAL A 382 6.33 5.23 14.98
CA VAL A 382 7.67 5.48 14.44
C VAL A 382 7.96 4.58 13.23
N GLY A 383 7.54 3.31 13.28
CA GLY A 383 7.72 2.34 12.19
C GLY A 383 7.02 2.78 10.91
N ALA A 384 5.76 3.22 11.01
CA ALA A 384 5.00 3.73 9.86
C ALA A 384 5.65 4.96 9.22
N ALA A 385 6.08 5.93 10.04
CA ALA A 385 6.79 7.11 9.55
C ALA A 385 8.08 6.74 8.81
N ASN A 386 8.86 5.78 9.34
CA ASN A 386 10.07 5.28 8.70
C ASN A 386 9.78 4.52 7.41
N GLY A 387 8.71 3.71 7.37
CA GLY A 387 8.29 2.97 6.18
C GLY A 387 7.90 3.88 5.02
N TYR A 388 6.99 4.81 5.28
CA TYR A 388 6.50 5.76 4.27
C TYR A 388 7.63 6.66 3.76
N SER A 389 8.42 7.26 4.66
CA SER A 389 9.54 8.11 4.26
C SER A 389 10.62 7.36 3.50
N SER A 390 10.95 6.13 3.92
CA SER A 390 11.88 5.28 3.20
C SER A 390 11.44 5.03 1.76
N TYR A 391 10.15 4.69 1.55
CA TYR A 391 9.63 4.44 0.21
C TYR A 391 9.68 5.70 -0.67
N GLY A 392 9.12 6.82 -0.17
CA GLY A 392 9.05 8.08 -0.90
C GLY A 392 10.42 8.65 -1.27
N ASN A 393 11.39 8.59 -0.34
CA ASN A 393 12.74 9.08 -0.57
C ASN A 393 13.47 8.24 -1.63
N GLN A 394 13.34 6.91 -1.57
CA GLN A 394 14.03 6.01 -2.51
C GLN A 394 13.46 6.06 -3.93
N ILE A 395 12.14 6.16 -4.08
CA ILE A 395 11.52 6.34 -5.39
C ILE A 395 11.75 7.75 -5.95
N GLY A 396 12.17 8.70 -5.10
CA GLY A 396 12.44 10.09 -5.48
C GLY A 396 11.16 10.90 -5.68
N LEU A 397 10.23 10.78 -4.75
CA LEU A 397 8.96 11.50 -4.73
C LEU A 397 8.95 12.58 -3.64
N ALA A 398 8.68 13.82 -4.02
CA ALA A 398 8.65 14.94 -3.09
C ALA A 398 7.40 14.88 -2.21
N THR A 399 7.58 14.67 -0.92
CA THR A 399 6.49 14.74 0.06
C THR A 399 6.38 16.18 0.57
N GLY A 400 5.42 16.91 0.02
CA GLY A 400 5.29 18.35 0.25
C GLY A 400 4.61 18.71 1.58
N HIS A 401 3.85 17.78 2.17
CA HIS A 401 3.14 18.02 3.42
C HIS A 401 2.99 16.73 4.24
N VAL A 402 3.24 16.81 5.55
CA VAL A 402 3.15 15.70 6.50
C VAL A 402 2.49 16.19 7.77
N ALA A 403 1.49 15.44 8.26
CA ALA A 403 0.83 15.70 9.52
C ALA A 403 0.41 14.39 10.20
N GLU A 404 0.55 14.33 11.52
CA GLU A 404 0.00 13.24 12.34
C GLU A 404 -0.98 13.80 13.39
N ILE A 405 -2.18 13.25 13.40
CA ILE A 405 -3.28 13.64 14.27
C ILE A 405 -3.32 12.64 15.43
N TYR A 406 -3.26 13.13 16.65
CA TYR A 406 -3.30 12.30 17.85
C TYR A 406 -4.70 12.24 18.44
N HIS A 407 -5.25 11.03 18.57
CA HIS A 407 -6.58 10.81 19.16
C HIS A 407 -6.64 9.44 19.87
N PRO A 408 -7.25 9.33 21.07
CA PRO A 408 -7.39 8.05 21.77
C PRO A 408 -8.14 6.98 20.97
N GLY A 409 -9.09 7.38 20.12
CA GLY A 409 -9.85 6.47 19.24
C GLY A 409 -8.98 5.66 18.26
N TYR A 410 -7.75 6.09 17.99
CA TYR A 410 -6.80 5.34 17.16
C TYR A 410 -6.03 4.24 17.91
N VAL A 411 -6.33 4.01 19.20
CA VAL A 411 -5.66 2.97 19.99
C VAL A 411 -5.95 1.57 19.48
N ALA A 412 -7.14 1.34 18.91
CA ALA A 412 -7.48 0.05 18.32
C ALA A 412 -6.79 -0.12 16.96
N LYS A 413 -6.91 0.90 16.11
CA LYS A 413 -6.40 0.90 14.74
C LYS A 413 -6.02 2.33 14.34
N ARG A 414 -4.80 2.51 13.84
CA ARG A 414 -4.29 3.77 13.32
C ARG A 414 -4.92 4.10 11.99
N LEU A 415 -4.79 5.37 11.62
CA LEU A 415 -5.07 5.86 10.29
C LEU A 415 -3.74 6.09 9.56
N GLU A 416 -3.47 5.31 8.52
CA GLU A 416 -2.33 5.52 7.62
C GLU A 416 -2.89 5.94 6.26
N ILE A 417 -2.98 7.25 5.99
CA ILE A 417 -3.38 7.78 4.68
C ILE A 417 -2.17 8.38 3.95
N GLY A 418 -2.00 7.94 2.71
CA GLY A 418 -1.17 8.58 1.71
C GLY A 418 -2.01 9.27 0.66
N ALA A 419 -1.55 10.42 0.17
CA ALA A 419 -2.13 11.07 -1.00
C ALA A 419 -1.05 11.48 -1.99
N VAL A 420 -1.34 11.39 -3.27
CA VAL A 420 -0.39 11.67 -4.34
C VAL A 420 -0.99 12.53 -5.44
N VAL A 421 -0.12 13.25 -6.15
CA VAL A 421 -0.46 14.05 -7.32
C VAL A 421 0.45 13.66 -8.48
N GLY A 422 -0.17 13.35 -9.61
CA GLY A 422 0.50 13.04 -10.87
C GLY A 422 -0.06 13.87 -12.03
N ALA A 423 0.70 13.97 -13.11
CA ALA A 423 0.24 14.63 -14.32
C ALA A 423 0.84 14.00 -15.58
N ALA A 424 0.10 14.08 -16.69
CA ALA A 424 0.58 13.69 -18.01
C ALA A 424 0.02 14.59 -19.12
N PRO A 425 0.76 14.79 -20.23
CA PRO A 425 0.20 15.40 -21.44
C PRO A 425 -0.98 14.58 -21.95
N ALA A 426 -2.10 15.23 -22.27
CA ALA A 426 -3.33 14.55 -22.67
C ALA A 426 -3.12 13.67 -23.93
N GLY A 427 -2.29 14.12 -24.88
CA GLY A 427 -1.95 13.38 -26.09
C GLY A 427 -1.08 12.13 -25.87
N ASN A 428 -0.65 11.84 -24.64
CA ASN A 428 0.05 10.61 -24.29
C ASN A 428 -0.87 9.55 -23.69
N ILE A 429 -2.12 9.90 -23.40
CA ILE A 429 -3.10 9.01 -22.79
C ILE A 429 -4.06 8.53 -23.89
N ARG A 430 -4.09 7.22 -24.11
CA ARG A 430 -5.04 6.56 -25.00
C ARG A 430 -6.12 5.92 -24.14
N ARG A 431 -7.38 6.26 -24.40
CA ARG A 431 -8.57 5.74 -23.70
C ARG A 431 -9.37 4.87 -24.66
N GLU A 432 -8.92 3.65 -24.91
CA GLU A 432 -9.58 2.74 -25.83
C GLU A 432 -9.99 1.44 -25.15
N ALA A 433 -11.14 0.91 -25.55
CA ALA A 433 -11.57 -0.43 -25.15
C ALA A 433 -10.66 -1.48 -25.81
N PRO A 434 -10.13 -2.46 -25.04
CA PRO A 434 -9.40 -3.58 -25.61
C PRO A 434 -10.23 -4.35 -26.65
N LEU A 435 -9.57 -4.77 -27.74
CA LEU A 435 -10.16 -5.59 -28.78
C LEU A 435 -9.68 -7.03 -28.68
N PRO A 436 -10.43 -8.02 -29.20
CA PRO A 436 -9.91 -9.38 -29.38
C PRO A 436 -8.55 -9.36 -30.07
N ASP A 437 -7.67 -10.29 -29.69
CA ASP A 437 -6.26 -10.42 -30.12
C ASP A 437 -5.26 -9.43 -29.49
N ASP A 438 -5.73 -8.38 -28.82
CA ASP A 438 -4.87 -7.58 -27.93
C ASP A 438 -4.26 -8.46 -26.84
N ILE A 439 -3.14 -8.00 -26.30
CA ILE A 439 -2.33 -8.75 -25.34
C ILE A 439 -2.15 -7.96 -24.05
N VAL A 440 -2.05 -8.70 -22.94
CA VAL A 440 -1.76 -8.14 -21.62
C VAL A 440 -0.31 -8.46 -21.25
N ILE A 441 0.44 -7.42 -20.92
CA ILE A 441 1.79 -7.51 -20.38
C ILE A 441 1.75 -7.20 -18.89
N LEU A 442 2.36 -8.05 -18.09
CA LEU A 442 2.68 -7.79 -16.69
C LEU A 442 4.06 -7.14 -16.63
N LEU A 443 4.13 -5.96 -16.01
CA LEU A 443 5.35 -5.20 -15.78
C LEU A 443 5.76 -5.25 -14.31
N GLY A 444 7.07 -5.32 -14.03
CA GLY A 444 7.64 -5.09 -12.70
C GLY A 444 7.88 -6.34 -11.87
N GLY A 445 7.50 -6.28 -10.59
CA GLY A 445 7.88 -7.26 -9.57
C GLY A 445 7.51 -8.72 -9.87
N LYS A 446 8.32 -9.66 -9.38
CA LYS A 446 8.04 -11.10 -9.42
C LYS A 446 7.00 -11.49 -8.36
N THR A 447 6.23 -12.53 -8.65
CA THR A 447 5.15 -13.05 -7.80
C THR A 447 5.67 -13.96 -6.68
N GLY A 448 5.28 -13.68 -5.44
CA GLY A 448 5.51 -14.49 -4.24
C GLY A 448 4.19 -14.86 -3.55
N ARG A 449 4.24 -15.56 -2.42
CA ARG A 449 3.09 -15.77 -1.50
C ARG A 449 2.85 -14.50 -0.68
N ASP A 450 2.57 -13.43 -1.37
CA ASP A 450 2.58 -12.07 -0.87
C ASP A 450 1.13 -11.61 -0.80
N GLY A 451 0.60 -11.34 0.38
CA GLY A 451 -0.79 -10.86 0.51
C GLY A 451 -1.84 -11.83 -0.02
N CYS A 452 -1.54 -13.14 -0.13
CA CYS A 452 -2.53 -14.13 -0.54
C CYS A 452 -3.66 -14.20 0.50
N GLY A 453 -4.78 -13.52 0.24
CA GLY A 453 -5.87 -13.33 1.21
C GLY A 453 -5.80 -12.03 2.00
N GLY A 454 -4.93 -11.08 1.63
CA GLY A 454 -4.79 -9.78 2.30
C GLY A 454 -6.08 -8.93 2.24
N ALA A 455 -6.73 -8.86 1.07
CA ALA A 455 -8.00 -8.17 0.91
C ALA A 455 -9.11 -8.72 1.85
N THR A 456 -9.16 -10.04 2.02
CA THR A 456 -10.13 -10.70 2.90
C THR A 456 -9.73 -10.55 4.37
N GLY A 457 -8.43 -10.57 4.69
CA GLY A 457 -7.87 -10.26 6.01
C GLY A 457 -8.19 -8.85 6.49
N SER A 458 -8.02 -7.84 5.62
CA SER A 458 -8.34 -6.44 5.93
C SER A 458 -9.82 -6.19 6.26
N SER A 459 -10.70 -7.09 5.80
CA SER A 459 -12.15 -7.06 6.02
C SER A 459 -12.58 -7.74 7.32
N LYS A 460 -11.65 -8.34 8.10
CA LYS A 460 -11.92 -9.08 9.35
C LYS A 460 -11.50 -8.29 10.60
N SER A 461 -12.09 -8.63 11.74
CA SER A 461 -11.74 -8.08 13.06
C SER A 461 -10.58 -8.84 13.71
N HIS A 462 -9.79 -8.15 14.56
CA HIS A 462 -8.60 -8.73 15.20
C HIS A 462 -8.98 -9.79 16.26
N THR A 463 -8.50 -11.02 16.08
CA THR A 463 -8.52 -12.08 17.11
C THR A 463 -7.10 -12.62 17.34
N LEU A 464 -6.83 -13.17 18.52
CA LEU A 464 -5.50 -13.71 18.87
C LEU A 464 -5.05 -14.85 17.92
N GLU A 465 -5.99 -15.62 17.36
CA GLU A 465 -5.71 -16.70 16.41
C GLU A 465 -5.33 -16.20 15.00
N SER A 466 -5.74 -14.98 14.61
CA SER A 466 -5.41 -14.42 13.29
C SER A 466 -3.92 -14.06 13.13
N LEU A 467 -3.26 -13.66 14.22
CA LEU A 467 -1.89 -13.13 14.21
C LEU A 467 -0.82 -14.14 13.76
N GLU A 468 -1.02 -15.44 13.99
CA GLU A 468 -0.08 -16.48 13.55
C GLU A 468 -0.13 -16.74 12.03
N HIS A 469 -1.25 -16.40 11.38
CA HIS A 469 -1.45 -16.56 9.93
C HIS A 469 -1.20 -15.27 9.12
N CYS A 470 -1.28 -14.09 9.76
CA CYS A 470 -1.14 -12.78 9.09
C CYS A 470 0.29 -12.43 8.62
N GLY A 471 1.34 -13.16 9.03
CA GLY A 471 2.73 -12.87 8.64
C GLY A 471 3.00 -12.91 7.12
N ALA A 472 2.16 -13.63 6.36
CA ALA A 472 2.22 -13.68 4.90
C ALA A 472 1.48 -12.51 4.22
N GLU A 473 0.68 -11.73 4.97
CA GLU A 473 -0.22 -10.72 4.42
C GLU A 473 0.45 -9.37 4.14
N VAL A 474 1.53 -9.04 4.86
CA VAL A 474 2.18 -7.72 4.76
C VAL A 474 3.60 -7.85 4.20
N GLN A 475 3.87 -7.16 3.09
CA GLN A 475 5.17 -7.10 2.45
C GLN A 475 5.80 -5.72 2.52
N LYS A 476 7.13 -5.71 2.48
CA LYS A 476 7.92 -4.50 2.20
C LYS A 476 7.98 -4.29 0.70
N GLY A 477 7.61 -3.09 0.27
CA GLY A 477 7.71 -2.73 -1.14
C GLY A 477 9.15 -2.54 -1.63
N ASN A 478 9.32 -2.53 -2.95
CA ASN A 478 10.58 -2.33 -3.68
C ASN A 478 10.55 -1.00 -4.49
N PRO A 479 10.76 0.16 -3.83
CA PRO A 479 10.66 1.47 -4.48
C PRO A 479 11.54 1.65 -5.74
N PRO A 480 12.78 1.11 -5.81
CA PRO A 480 13.58 1.13 -7.03
C PRO A 480 12.89 0.47 -8.24
N GLU A 481 12.13 -0.60 -8.05
CA GLU A 481 11.38 -1.25 -9.15
C GLU A 481 10.24 -0.35 -9.63
N GLU A 482 9.50 0.26 -8.70
CA GLU A 482 8.42 1.20 -9.03
C GLU A 482 8.95 2.49 -9.68
N ARG A 483 10.17 2.92 -9.33
CA ARG A 483 10.85 4.03 -10.02
C ARG A 483 11.05 3.74 -11.50
N LYS A 484 11.41 2.50 -11.87
CA LYS A 484 11.56 2.10 -13.28
C LYS A 484 10.22 2.17 -14.02
N LEU A 485 9.12 1.76 -13.38
CA LEU A 485 7.77 1.89 -13.93
C LEU A 485 7.42 3.36 -14.24
N GLN A 486 7.63 4.27 -13.28
CA GLN A 486 7.38 5.69 -13.48
C GLN A 486 8.22 6.30 -14.62
N ARG A 487 9.48 5.87 -14.74
CA ARG A 487 10.37 6.32 -15.83
C ARG A 487 9.89 5.81 -17.19
N LEU A 488 9.48 4.54 -17.27
CA LEU A 488 8.92 3.96 -18.48
C LEU A 488 7.66 4.71 -18.93
N PHE A 489 6.77 5.04 -18.00
CA PHE A 489 5.51 5.74 -18.27
C PHE A 489 5.70 7.25 -18.50
N ARG A 490 6.90 7.77 -18.30
CA ARG A 490 7.26 9.11 -18.73
C ARG A 490 7.57 9.17 -20.25
N ASN A 491 7.81 8.04 -20.90
CA ASN A 491 8.15 7.98 -22.31
C ASN A 491 6.89 7.98 -23.21
N PRO A 492 6.65 9.02 -24.05
CA PRO A 492 5.49 9.08 -24.95
C PRO A 492 5.48 7.98 -26.01
N ASP A 493 6.64 7.42 -26.38
CA ASP A 493 6.69 6.27 -27.29
C ASP A 493 6.01 5.04 -26.69
N VAL A 494 6.07 4.89 -25.36
CA VAL A 494 5.52 3.75 -24.62
C VAL A 494 4.06 3.99 -24.27
N THR A 495 3.76 5.14 -23.65
CA THR A 495 2.39 5.42 -23.14
C THR A 495 1.33 5.43 -24.23
N ARG A 496 1.70 5.88 -25.45
CA ARG A 496 0.79 5.87 -26.61
C ARG A 496 0.47 4.47 -27.16
N MET A 497 1.28 3.45 -26.84
CA MET A 497 0.96 2.05 -27.18
C MET A 497 -0.10 1.46 -26.24
N ILE A 498 -0.21 2.00 -25.01
CA ILE A 498 -1.04 1.42 -23.95
C ILE A 498 -2.50 1.84 -24.16
N LYS A 499 -3.35 0.88 -24.55
CA LYS A 499 -4.81 1.06 -24.72
C LYS A 499 -5.53 1.15 -23.39
N ARG A 500 -5.14 0.28 -22.46
CA ARG A 500 -5.68 0.19 -21.10
C ARG A 500 -4.59 -0.32 -20.15
N CYS A 501 -4.68 0.01 -18.88
CA CYS A 501 -3.73 -0.24 -17.83
C CYS A 501 -4.46 -0.35 -16.49
N ASN A 502 -3.95 -1.21 -15.62
CA ASN A 502 -4.42 -1.30 -14.25
C ASN A 502 -3.21 -1.56 -13.35
N ASP A 503 -3.28 -1.11 -12.12
CA ASP A 503 -2.30 -1.46 -11.09
C ASP A 503 -2.60 -2.85 -10.51
N PHE A 504 -1.58 -3.45 -9.89
CA PHE A 504 -1.78 -4.61 -9.04
C PHE A 504 -1.90 -4.16 -7.58
N GLY A 505 -3.10 -4.31 -7.04
CA GLY A 505 -3.41 -4.19 -5.62
C GLY A 505 -4.03 -5.48 -5.09
N ALA A 506 -5.20 -5.36 -4.47
CA ALA A 506 -5.98 -6.46 -3.92
C ALA A 506 -6.36 -7.52 -4.97
N GLY A 507 -6.22 -8.80 -4.64
CA GLY A 507 -6.58 -9.93 -5.51
C GLY A 507 -5.69 -10.17 -6.72
N GLY A 508 -4.58 -9.44 -6.84
CA GLY A 508 -3.47 -9.81 -7.71
C GLY A 508 -3.81 -9.94 -9.19
N VAL A 509 -3.29 -11.00 -9.83
CA VAL A 509 -3.50 -11.29 -11.26
C VAL A 509 -4.99 -11.39 -11.59
N SER A 510 -5.78 -11.96 -10.67
CA SER A 510 -7.19 -12.24 -10.89
C SER A 510 -8.03 -10.99 -11.05
N VAL A 511 -7.77 -9.97 -10.23
CA VAL A 511 -8.50 -8.70 -10.26
C VAL A 511 -7.84 -7.73 -11.25
N ALA A 512 -6.53 -7.49 -11.11
CA ALA A 512 -5.83 -6.48 -11.90
C ALA A 512 -5.93 -6.73 -13.41
N ILE A 513 -5.72 -7.99 -13.84
CA ILE A 513 -5.88 -8.36 -15.26
C ILE A 513 -7.36 -8.58 -15.58
N GLY A 514 -8.11 -9.21 -14.68
CA GLY A 514 -9.52 -9.52 -14.86
C GLY A 514 -10.39 -8.30 -15.14
N GLU A 515 -10.05 -7.12 -14.61
CA GLU A 515 -10.84 -5.89 -14.79
C GLU A 515 -10.52 -5.11 -16.07
N LEU A 516 -9.45 -5.49 -16.79
CA LEU A 516 -9.06 -4.77 -18.02
C LEU A 516 -10.10 -4.90 -19.13
N THR A 517 -10.80 -6.03 -19.22
CA THR A 517 -11.79 -6.27 -20.27
C THR A 517 -12.67 -7.48 -19.94
N ASP A 518 -13.81 -7.61 -20.60
CA ASP A 518 -14.80 -8.64 -20.30
C ASP A 518 -14.30 -10.07 -20.57
N GLY A 519 -13.46 -10.26 -21.59
CA GLY A 519 -13.03 -11.58 -22.07
C GLY A 519 -11.50 -11.75 -22.10
N LEU A 520 -10.97 -12.70 -21.34
CA LEU A 520 -9.54 -12.92 -21.17
C LEU A 520 -9.17 -14.39 -21.02
N ILE A 521 -8.05 -14.78 -21.61
CA ILE A 521 -7.34 -16.03 -21.29
C ILE A 521 -5.97 -15.68 -20.72
N ILE A 522 -5.79 -15.93 -19.43
CA ILE A 522 -4.55 -15.71 -18.68
C ILE A 522 -3.75 -17.01 -18.62
N ASN A 523 -2.45 -16.93 -18.89
CA ASN A 523 -1.49 -18.01 -18.70
C ASN A 523 -0.68 -17.78 -17.43
N LEU A 524 -1.01 -18.49 -16.36
CA LEU A 524 -0.33 -18.37 -15.07
C LEU A 524 1.09 -18.95 -15.11
N ASP A 525 1.39 -19.87 -16.03
CA ASP A 525 2.74 -20.40 -16.22
C ASP A 525 3.72 -19.33 -16.73
N ALA A 526 3.22 -18.26 -17.35
CA ALA A 526 4.03 -17.14 -17.82
C ALA A 526 4.43 -16.19 -16.68
N VAL A 527 3.69 -16.16 -15.56
CA VAL A 527 3.94 -15.23 -14.46
C VAL A 527 5.27 -15.56 -13.78
N LYS A 528 6.16 -14.57 -13.67
CA LYS A 528 7.49 -14.75 -13.07
C LYS A 528 7.38 -14.87 -11.56
N LYS A 529 7.99 -15.91 -10.98
CA LYS A 529 7.96 -16.21 -9.55
C LYS A 529 9.24 -15.77 -8.83
N LYS A 530 9.14 -15.35 -7.55
CA LYS A 530 10.29 -15.08 -6.67
C LYS A 530 11.03 -16.38 -6.30
N TYR A 531 10.28 -17.44 -6.05
CA TYR A 531 10.75 -18.76 -5.68
C TYR A 531 9.80 -19.84 -6.22
N ASP A 532 10.27 -21.08 -6.31
CA ASP A 532 9.43 -22.22 -6.66
C ASP A 532 8.57 -22.65 -5.46
N GLY A 533 7.50 -23.40 -5.71
CA GLY A 533 6.59 -23.87 -4.65
C GLY A 533 5.25 -23.13 -4.56
N LEU A 534 5.03 -22.10 -5.40
CA LEU A 534 3.70 -21.48 -5.53
C LEU A 534 2.78 -22.35 -6.38
N ASP A 535 1.55 -22.58 -5.90
CA ASP A 535 0.51 -23.23 -6.70
C ASP A 535 -0.23 -22.23 -7.61
N GLY A 536 -1.10 -22.75 -8.49
CA GLY A 536 -1.88 -21.92 -9.40
C GLY A 536 -2.85 -20.96 -8.71
N THR A 537 -3.32 -21.28 -7.50
CA THR A 537 -4.18 -20.39 -6.70
C THR A 537 -3.37 -19.22 -6.18
N GLU A 538 -2.21 -19.49 -5.58
CA GLU A 538 -1.32 -18.49 -5.03
C GLU A 538 -0.81 -17.53 -6.11
N ILE A 539 -0.46 -18.03 -7.29
CA ILE A 539 -0.07 -17.18 -8.42
C ILE A 539 -1.23 -16.27 -8.86
N ALA A 540 -2.46 -16.79 -8.87
CA ALA A 540 -3.63 -16.04 -9.33
C ALA A 540 -4.04 -14.91 -8.38
N ILE A 541 -3.94 -15.11 -7.05
CA ILE A 541 -4.43 -14.15 -6.04
C ILE A 541 -3.33 -13.36 -5.33
N SER A 542 -2.06 -13.63 -5.62
CA SER A 542 -0.93 -12.95 -4.99
C SER A 542 -0.95 -11.44 -5.22
N GLU A 543 -0.81 -10.69 -4.13
CA GLU A 543 -0.79 -9.23 -4.04
C GLU A 543 0.66 -8.70 -3.95
N SER A 544 1.63 -9.39 -4.57
CA SER A 544 3.00 -8.87 -4.73
C SER A 544 2.99 -7.44 -5.26
N GLN A 545 3.86 -6.61 -4.71
CA GLN A 545 3.89 -5.17 -4.98
C GLN A 545 4.66 -4.81 -6.26
N GLU A 546 4.60 -3.53 -6.65
CA GLU A 546 5.33 -2.95 -7.80
C GLU A 546 5.06 -3.63 -9.14
N ARG A 547 3.78 -3.92 -9.43
CA ARG A 547 3.34 -4.50 -10.70
C ARG A 547 2.27 -3.65 -11.38
N MET A 548 2.31 -3.62 -12.70
CA MET A 548 1.29 -3.01 -13.55
C MET A 548 0.85 -3.99 -14.64
N ALA A 549 -0.43 -4.00 -14.99
CA ALA A 549 -0.95 -4.70 -16.15
C ALA A 549 -1.20 -3.69 -17.27
N VAL A 550 -0.71 -3.96 -18.48
CA VAL A 550 -0.90 -3.08 -19.64
C VAL A 550 -1.46 -3.86 -20.82
N VAL A 551 -2.47 -3.31 -21.46
CA VAL A 551 -3.06 -3.80 -22.71
C VAL A 551 -2.46 -3.04 -23.87
N ILE A 552 -1.87 -3.76 -24.82
CA ILE A 552 -1.30 -3.21 -26.05
C ILE A 552 -1.77 -4.00 -27.26
N ALA A 553 -1.64 -3.41 -28.44
CA ALA A 553 -1.81 -4.14 -29.69
C ALA A 553 -0.68 -5.17 -29.87
N ARG A 554 -0.97 -6.29 -30.53
CA ARG A 554 0.00 -7.39 -30.66
C ARG A 554 1.25 -7.00 -31.44
N GLU A 555 1.08 -6.15 -32.45
CA GLU A 555 2.16 -5.60 -33.28
C GLU A 555 3.16 -4.76 -32.49
N ASP A 556 2.73 -4.17 -31.37
CA ASP A 556 3.57 -3.30 -30.53
C ASP A 556 4.46 -4.10 -29.55
N LEU A 557 4.22 -5.41 -29.38
CA LEU A 557 4.92 -6.27 -28.41
C LEU A 557 6.44 -6.11 -28.47
N GLY A 558 7.04 -6.21 -29.66
CA GLY A 558 8.48 -6.16 -29.81
C GLY A 558 9.08 -4.81 -29.39
N LYS A 559 8.41 -3.70 -29.73
CA LYS A 559 8.85 -2.35 -29.35
C LYS A 559 8.68 -2.15 -27.84
N PHE A 560 7.54 -2.56 -27.29
CA PHE A 560 7.22 -2.40 -25.87
C PHE A 560 8.22 -3.14 -24.96
N MET A 561 8.48 -4.42 -25.24
CA MET A 561 9.42 -5.25 -24.47
C MET A 561 10.84 -4.68 -24.51
N LYS A 562 11.25 -4.12 -25.66
CA LYS A 562 12.55 -3.46 -25.83
C LYS A 562 12.67 -2.21 -24.96
N GLU A 563 11.64 -1.37 -24.90
CA GLU A 563 11.67 -0.16 -24.05
C GLU A 563 11.65 -0.51 -22.56
N ALA A 564 10.87 -1.53 -22.14
CA ALA A 564 10.91 -2.02 -20.76
C ALA A 564 12.30 -2.54 -20.36
N HIS A 565 12.95 -3.32 -21.23
CA HIS A 565 14.30 -3.83 -20.96
C HIS A 565 15.36 -2.72 -20.83
N LYS A 566 15.23 -1.60 -21.56
CA LYS A 566 16.15 -0.45 -21.40
C LYS A 566 16.08 0.17 -20.01
N GLU A 567 14.93 0.07 -19.35
CA GLU A 567 14.71 0.53 -17.97
C GLU A 567 15.07 -0.55 -16.93
N ASN A 568 15.67 -1.68 -17.34
CA ASN A 568 15.92 -2.85 -16.49
C ASN A 568 14.65 -3.34 -15.77
N LEU A 569 13.52 -3.28 -16.47
CA LEU A 569 12.20 -3.66 -15.97
C LEU A 569 11.80 -5.01 -16.59
N GLU A 570 11.33 -5.93 -15.76
CA GLU A 570 10.76 -7.18 -16.24
C GLU A 570 9.41 -6.90 -16.93
N ALA A 571 9.21 -7.48 -18.10
CA ALA A 571 7.96 -7.40 -18.85
C ALA A 571 7.63 -8.79 -19.38
N THR A 572 6.42 -9.28 -19.15
CA THR A 572 6.01 -10.62 -19.59
C THR A 572 4.60 -10.61 -20.16
N LEU A 573 4.42 -11.20 -21.34
CA LEU A 573 3.09 -11.46 -21.90
C LEU A 573 2.41 -12.55 -21.09
N VAL A 574 1.28 -12.22 -20.46
CA VAL A 574 0.58 -13.11 -19.53
C VAL A 574 -0.85 -13.43 -19.96
N ALA A 575 -1.49 -12.61 -20.80
CA ALA A 575 -2.85 -12.89 -21.25
C ALA A 575 -3.15 -12.43 -22.68
N ASN A 576 -4.20 -13.01 -23.27
CA ASN A 576 -4.77 -12.59 -24.53
C ASN A 576 -6.23 -12.17 -24.31
N VAL A 577 -6.63 -11.06 -24.95
CA VAL A 577 -8.01 -10.59 -24.97
C VAL A 577 -8.82 -11.44 -25.94
N THR A 578 -10.01 -11.85 -25.52
CA THR A 578 -10.91 -12.71 -26.30
C THR A 578 -12.30 -12.08 -26.45
N ALA A 579 -12.98 -12.38 -27.55
CA ALA A 579 -14.35 -11.92 -27.77
C ALA A 579 -15.39 -12.57 -26.85
N GLU A 580 -15.11 -13.77 -26.35
CA GLU A 580 -15.97 -14.47 -25.39
C GLU A 580 -15.89 -13.75 -24.02
N PRO A 581 -17.01 -13.29 -23.43
CA PRO A 581 -17.03 -12.49 -22.19
C PRO A 581 -16.86 -13.39 -20.95
N ARG A 582 -15.70 -14.06 -20.87
CA ARG A 582 -15.33 -14.98 -19.79
C ARG A 582 -13.89 -14.75 -19.36
N LEU A 583 -13.64 -14.94 -18.07
CA LEU A 583 -12.30 -14.97 -17.49
C LEU A 583 -11.84 -16.43 -17.39
N LYS A 584 -10.79 -16.78 -18.13
CA LYS A 584 -10.17 -18.11 -18.11
C LYS A 584 -8.72 -18.00 -17.64
N MET A 585 -8.31 -18.86 -16.71
CA MET A 585 -6.91 -18.98 -16.29
C MET A 585 -6.39 -20.39 -16.53
N LYS A 586 -5.24 -20.48 -17.20
CA LYS A 586 -4.53 -21.73 -17.50
C LYS A 586 -3.27 -21.84 -16.65
N TRP A 587 -3.06 -23.02 -16.08
CA TRP A 587 -1.86 -23.34 -15.32
C TRP A 587 -1.53 -24.83 -15.52
N ASN A 588 -0.26 -25.13 -15.80
CA ASN A 588 0.23 -26.49 -16.12
C ASN A 588 -0.66 -27.21 -17.17
N GLY A 589 -1.12 -26.48 -18.19
CA GLY A 589 -1.97 -27.02 -19.25
C GLY A 589 -3.43 -27.29 -18.87
N LYS A 590 -3.86 -27.03 -17.63
CA LYS A 590 -5.25 -27.16 -17.17
C LYS A 590 -5.91 -25.79 -17.01
N ILE A 591 -7.21 -25.70 -17.25
CA ILE A 591 -8.00 -24.50 -16.92
C ILE A 591 -8.40 -24.62 -15.46
N ILE A 592 -7.92 -23.69 -14.62
CA ILE A 592 -8.22 -23.69 -13.17
C ILE A 592 -9.26 -22.64 -12.79
N VAL A 593 -9.54 -21.67 -13.68
CA VAL A 593 -10.63 -20.70 -13.55
C VAL A 593 -11.34 -20.61 -14.89
N ASP A 594 -12.66 -20.69 -14.89
CA ASP A 594 -13.51 -20.44 -16.05
C ASP A 594 -14.86 -19.88 -15.61
N LEU A 595 -14.97 -18.55 -15.54
CA LEU A 595 -16.18 -17.86 -15.07
C LEU A 595 -16.70 -16.84 -16.08
N SER A 596 -18.02 -16.67 -16.13
CA SER A 596 -18.65 -15.62 -16.93
C SER A 596 -18.45 -14.23 -16.32
N ARG A 597 -18.27 -13.23 -17.18
CA ARG A 597 -18.16 -11.83 -16.76
C ARG A 597 -19.41 -11.36 -16.02
N GLU A 598 -20.58 -11.76 -16.51
CA GLU A 598 -21.88 -11.42 -15.90
C GLU A 598 -21.96 -11.87 -14.44
N PHE A 599 -21.48 -13.09 -14.13
CA PHE A 599 -21.49 -13.60 -12.76
C PHE A 599 -20.49 -12.87 -11.86
N LEU A 600 -19.28 -12.59 -12.34
CA LEU A 600 -18.31 -11.83 -11.56
C LEU A 600 -18.84 -10.44 -11.19
N ASN A 601 -19.61 -9.81 -12.09
CA ASN A 601 -20.21 -8.49 -11.89
C ASN A 601 -21.47 -8.49 -11.01
N SER A 602 -21.96 -9.64 -10.51
CA SER A 602 -23.20 -9.70 -9.71
C SER A 602 -23.04 -9.21 -8.27
N ASN A 603 -21.81 -9.11 -7.76
CA ASN A 603 -21.46 -8.64 -6.40
C ASN A 603 -22.12 -9.43 -5.26
N GLY A 604 -22.24 -10.76 -5.39
CA GLY A 604 -22.81 -11.60 -4.34
C GLY A 604 -24.29 -11.32 -4.07
N ALA A 605 -24.72 -11.53 -2.83
CA ALA A 605 -26.10 -11.32 -2.39
C ALA A 605 -26.36 -9.86 -1.97
N ALA A 606 -27.57 -9.36 -2.26
CA ALA A 606 -27.96 -8.01 -1.88
C ALA A 606 -28.14 -7.89 -0.35
N LYS A 607 -27.52 -6.89 0.27
CA LYS A 607 -27.56 -6.64 1.72
C LYS A 607 -28.48 -5.45 2.03
N TYR A 608 -29.12 -5.47 3.19
CA TYR A 608 -30.08 -4.46 3.63
C TYR A 608 -29.79 -4.03 5.07
N THR A 609 -29.97 -2.74 5.37
CA THR A 609 -29.79 -2.20 6.72
C THR A 609 -30.78 -1.08 7.02
N ALA A 610 -31.12 -0.92 8.30
CA ALA A 610 -31.84 0.25 8.80
C ALA A 610 -30.86 1.27 9.37
N VAL A 611 -31.17 2.57 9.28
CA VAL A 611 -30.28 3.64 9.75
C VAL A 611 -31.00 4.54 10.74
N GLU A 612 -30.34 4.78 11.87
CA GLU A 612 -30.74 5.75 12.89
C GLU A 612 -29.63 6.79 13.07
N VAL A 613 -30.02 8.07 12.98
CA VAL A 613 -29.11 9.22 13.17
C VAL A 613 -29.58 10.02 14.38
N ALA A 614 -28.82 9.89 15.47
CA ALA A 614 -29.05 10.61 16.72
C ALA A 614 -28.75 12.11 16.58
N GLU A 615 -29.34 12.91 17.48
CA GLU A 615 -29.01 14.34 17.57
C GLU A 615 -27.53 14.57 17.94
N PRO A 616 -26.78 15.39 17.17
CA PRO A 616 -25.37 15.59 17.44
C PRO A 616 -25.11 16.53 18.61
N VAL A 617 -23.94 16.36 19.23
CA VAL A 617 -23.47 17.24 20.31
C VAL A 617 -22.73 18.45 19.72
N VAL A 618 -23.32 19.64 19.86
CA VAL A 618 -22.80 20.89 19.26
C VAL A 618 -22.10 21.85 20.23
N SER A 619 -22.03 21.50 21.52
CA SER A 619 -21.35 22.34 22.51
C SER A 619 -20.05 21.70 22.97
N VAL A 620 -18.95 22.44 22.86
CA VAL A 620 -17.63 22.04 23.36
C VAL A 620 -17.07 23.21 24.15
N LYS A 621 -16.71 22.96 25.41
CA LYS A 621 -15.97 23.92 26.23
C LYS A 621 -14.48 23.80 25.90
N SER A 622 -13.77 24.93 25.93
CA SER A 622 -12.30 24.90 25.92
C SER A 622 -11.82 24.06 27.11
N GLU A 623 -10.90 23.15 26.86
CA GLU A 623 -10.22 22.38 27.91
C GLU A 623 -9.12 23.20 28.60
N TYR A 624 -8.76 24.35 28.02
CA TYR A 624 -7.69 25.22 28.49
C TYR A 624 -8.24 26.55 28.99
N ASP A 625 -7.70 26.99 30.12
CA ASP A 625 -7.91 28.34 30.63
C ASP A 625 -6.99 29.35 29.93
N ASP A 626 -7.42 30.61 29.84
CA ASP A 626 -6.62 31.69 29.26
C ASP A 626 -5.61 32.24 30.28
N ASN A 627 -4.59 31.44 30.58
CA ASN A 627 -3.49 31.77 31.49
C ASN A 627 -2.21 31.02 31.08
N GLU A 628 -1.08 31.31 31.75
CA GLU A 628 0.23 30.74 31.44
C GLU A 628 0.22 29.20 31.45
N ASP A 629 -0.40 28.58 32.46
CA ASP A 629 -0.49 27.13 32.58
C ASP A 629 -1.33 26.53 31.45
N GLY A 630 -2.46 27.17 31.12
CA GLY A 630 -3.34 26.77 30.03
C GLY A 630 -2.67 26.89 28.65
N TRP A 631 -1.91 27.96 28.40
CA TRP A 631 -1.12 28.12 27.18
C TRP A 631 0.01 27.08 27.09
N THR A 632 0.69 26.80 28.21
CA THR A 632 1.75 25.79 28.28
C THR A 632 1.19 24.39 28.01
N ALA A 633 0.03 24.05 28.59
CA ALA A 633 -0.67 22.80 28.34
C ALA A 633 -1.11 22.68 26.88
N LEU A 634 -1.66 23.75 26.29
CA LEU A 634 -2.04 23.79 24.89
C LEU A 634 -0.83 23.56 23.96
N MET A 635 0.27 24.28 24.18
CA MET A 635 1.49 24.13 23.38
C MET A 635 2.17 22.77 23.56
N SER A 636 1.96 22.11 24.69
CA SER A 636 2.48 20.76 24.97
C SER A 636 1.60 19.64 24.40
N ASN A 637 0.38 19.95 23.94
CA ASN A 637 -0.50 18.97 23.32
C ASN A 637 0.14 18.42 22.03
N LEU A 638 0.07 17.10 21.83
CA LEU A 638 0.66 16.43 20.66
C LEU A 638 0.09 16.91 19.31
N ASN A 639 -1.16 17.40 19.29
CA ASN A 639 -1.77 17.97 18.09
C ASN A 639 -1.36 19.42 17.81
N VAL A 640 -0.67 20.08 18.74
CA VAL A 640 -0.27 21.50 18.65
C VAL A 640 1.25 21.65 18.60
N CYS A 641 1.98 20.78 19.28
CA CYS A 641 3.43 20.83 19.35
C CYS A 641 4.08 20.67 17.96
N SER A 642 5.35 21.07 17.85
CA SER A 642 6.05 21.02 16.56
C SER A 642 6.27 19.57 16.11
N GLN A 643 5.77 19.24 14.92
CA GLN A 643 6.01 17.95 14.26
C GLN A 643 7.24 17.96 13.34
N LYS A 644 8.13 18.96 13.48
CA LYS A 644 9.29 19.15 12.59
C LYS A 644 10.16 17.90 12.44
N GLY A 645 10.44 17.20 13.54
CA GLY A 645 11.25 15.97 13.52
C GLY A 645 10.61 14.81 12.74
N LEU A 646 9.27 14.77 12.62
CA LEU A 646 8.57 13.84 11.74
C LEU A 646 8.72 14.26 10.28
N VAL A 647 8.42 15.54 9.98
CA VAL A 647 8.45 16.10 8.63
C VAL A 647 9.84 16.01 7.98
N GLU A 648 10.91 16.26 8.73
CA GLU A 648 12.30 16.23 8.22
C GLU A 648 12.80 14.84 7.81
N LYS A 649 12.03 13.78 8.08
CA LYS A 649 12.31 12.43 7.55
C LYS A 649 12.00 12.32 6.05
N PHE A 650 11.16 13.20 5.51
CA PHE A 650 10.64 13.13 4.15
C PHE A 650 11.32 14.15 3.25
N ASP A 651 11.80 13.72 2.09
CA ASP A 651 12.33 14.61 1.07
C ASP A 651 11.21 15.47 0.48
N SER A 652 11.41 16.78 0.45
CA SER A 652 10.47 17.76 -0.11
C SER A 652 11.08 18.58 -1.25
N THR A 653 12.22 18.17 -1.79
CA THR A 653 13.05 18.94 -2.74
C THR A 653 13.31 18.22 -4.06
N ILE A 654 13.21 16.88 -4.09
CA ILE A 654 13.48 16.08 -5.26
C ILE A 654 12.62 16.50 -6.46
N GLY A 655 13.22 16.54 -7.65
CA GLY A 655 12.59 17.05 -8.87
C GLY A 655 12.61 18.58 -9.02
N ALA A 656 13.07 19.34 -8.01
CA ALA A 656 13.19 20.80 -8.04
C ALA A 656 11.89 21.54 -8.42
N GLY A 657 10.74 20.90 -8.15
CA GLY A 657 9.42 21.42 -8.46
C GLY A 657 8.69 22.05 -7.27
N THR A 658 9.15 21.81 -6.04
CA THR A 658 8.49 22.31 -4.83
C THR A 658 8.50 23.83 -4.76
N VAL A 659 7.31 24.42 -4.62
CA VAL A 659 7.13 25.88 -4.50
C VAL A 659 7.02 26.28 -3.03
N LEU A 660 6.27 25.50 -2.24
CA LEU A 660 6.15 25.69 -0.80
C LEU A 660 6.89 24.58 -0.07
N MET A 661 7.99 24.94 0.59
CA MET A 661 8.69 24.03 1.50
C MET A 661 7.80 23.71 2.72
N PRO A 662 7.91 22.51 3.32
CA PRO A 662 7.10 22.14 4.47
C PRO A 662 7.19 23.15 5.63
N PHE A 663 8.36 23.74 5.84
CA PHE A 663 8.58 24.88 6.72
C PHE A 663 9.18 26.07 5.96
N GLY A 664 8.67 27.27 6.22
CA GLY A 664 9.13 28.52 5.63
C GLY A 664 9.47 29.59 6.67
N GLY A 665 9.50 30.84 6.20
CA GLY A 665 9.94 31.99 6.99
C GLY A 665 11.47 32.12 7.08
N VAL A 666 11.95 33.22 7.66
CA VAL A 666 13.39 33.54 7.76
C VAL A 666 14.17 32.44 8.49
N ASN A 667 13.53 31.76 9.44
CA ASN A 667 14.13 30.73 10.27
C ASN A 667 13.77 29.29 9.86
N GLN A 668 12.95 29.09 8.81
CA GLN A 668 12.47 27.76 8.40
C GLN A 668 11.77 27.00 9.55
N LEU A 669 10.86 27.70 10.24
CA LEU A 669 10.11 27.16 11.39
C LEU A 669 8.59 27.30 11.25
N THR A 670 8.09 28.02 10.24
CA THR A 670 6.65 28.22 10.05
C THR A 670 6.10 27.13 9.14
N PRO A 671 5.22 26.23 9.62
CA PRO A 671 4.66 25.17 8.78
C PRO A 671 3.78 25.74 7.66
N SER A 672 3.87 25.14 6.48
CA SER A 672 2.96 25.40 5.36
C SER A 672 1.56 24.83 5.64
N GLN A 673 0.52 25.47 5.10
CA GLN A 673 -0.87 25.02 5.26
C GLN A 673 -1.31 23.97 4.22
N ALA A 674 -0.59 23.92 3.10
CA ALA A 674 -0.86 23.05 1.96
C ALA A 674 0.45 22.81 1.20
N MET A 675 0.52 21.73 0.43
CA MET A 675 1.65 21.50 -0.47
C MET A 675 1.41 22.17 -1.82
N ALA A 676 2.48 22.67 -2.45
CA ALA A 676 2.44 23.25 -3.78
C ALA A 676 3.71 22.91 -4.58
N ALA A 677 3.53 22.45 -5.82
CA ALA A 677 4.63 22.12 -6.73
C ALA A 677 4.28 22.45 -8.18
N LYS A 678 5.32 22.79 -8.95
CA LYS A 678 5.23 22.97 -10.41
C LYS A 678 4.88 21.65 -11.09
N ILE A 679 4.09 21.70 -12.16
CA ILE A 679 3.85 20.54 -13.02
C ILE A 679 5.17 20.13 -13.69
N PRO A 680 5.59 18.86 -13.65
CA PRO A 680 6.89 18.47 -14.21
C PRO A 680 6.83 18.32 -15.73
N VAL A 681 7.01 19.45 -16.44
CA VAL A 681 7.17 19.50 -17.91
C VAL A 681 8.62 19.13 -18.28
N LEU A 682 8.80 18.21 -19.24
CA LEU A 682 10.14 17.73 -19.59
C LEU A 682 10.87 18.74 -20.49
N ASN A 683 12.11 19.09 -20.10
CA ASN A 683 13.01 19.97 -20.86
C ASN A 683 12.43 21.35 -21.21
N LYS A 684 11.45 21.81 -20.42
CA LYS A 684 10.78 23.10 -20.54
C LYS A 684 10.63 23.73 -19.16
N GLU A 685 10.33 25.01 -19.10
CA GLU A 685 9.90 25.67 -17.87
C GLU A 685 8.38 25.80 -17.83
N THR A 686 7.84 25.80 -16.62
CA THR A 686 6.41 26.06 -16.38
C THR A 686 6.23 27.00 -15.21
N THR A 687 5.21 27.84 -15.29
CA THR A 687 4.67 28.61 -14.17
C THR A 687 3.43 27.96 -13.54
N THR A 688 2.89 26.90 -14.16
CA THR A 688 1.71 26.19 -13.66
C THR A 688 2.07 25.29 -12.46
N CYS A 689 1.29 25.43 -11.39
CA CYS A 689 1.46 24.67 -10.14
C CYS A 689 0.20 23.92 -9.77
N SER A 690 0.35 22.74 -9.19
CA SER A 690 -0.71 22.05 -8.45
C SER A 690 -0.60 22.36 -6.96
N VAL A 691 -1.75 22.39 -6.28
CA VAL A 691 -1.83 22.59 -4.84
C VAL A 691 -2.74 21.51 -4.24
N MET A 692 -2.36 20.95 -3.09
CA MET A 692 -3.20 20.03 -2.34
C MET A 692 -3.17 20.37 -0.84
N GLY A 693 -4.35 20.35 -0.22
CA GLY A 693 -4.58 20.59 1.20
C GLY A 693 -5.59 19.59 1.74
N TRP A 694 -5.69 19.49 3.06
CA TRP A 694 -6.55 18.51 3.74
C TRP A 694 -7.25 19.15 4.94
N GLY A 695 -8.37 18.58 5.36
CA GLY A 695 -9.11 19.00 6.55
C GLY A 695 -9.75 17.80 7.21
N TYR A 696 -9.62 17.68 8.53
CA TYR A 696 -10.23 16.63 9.33
C TYR A 696 -9.95 16.88 10.82
N ASN A 697 -10.97 16.76 11.67
CA ASN A 697 -10.81 16.86 13.12
C ASN A 697 -11.55 15.70 13.82
N PRO A 698 -10.84 14.72 14.41
CA PRO A 698 -11.48 13.55 15.02
C PRO A 698 -12.35 13.91 16.24
N TYR A 699 -11.96 14.92 17.03
CA TYR A 699 -12.71 15.35 18.22
C TYR A 699 -14.04 16.02 17.89
N ILE A 700 -14.17 16.58 16.68
CA ILE A 700 -15.44 17.10 16.18
C ILE A 700 -16.25 15.96 15.56
N SER A 701 -15.61 15.14 14.72
CA SER A 701 -16.26 14.02 14.04
C SER A 701 -16.83 12.97 15.00
N GLU A 702 -16.18 12.70 16.14
CA GLU A 702 -16.71 11.78 17.15
C GLU A 702 -18.00 12.29 17.82
N LYS A 703 -18.16 13.61 17.93
CA LYS A 703 -19.32 14.27 18.56
C LYS A 703 -20.44 14.52 17.57
N SER A 704 -20.05 14.83 16.33
CA SER A 704 -20.95 15.07 15.22
C SER A 704 -20.27 14.74 13.90
N PRO A 705 -20.48 13.52 13.36
CA PRO A 705 -19.96 13.16 12.04
C PRO A 705 -20.45 14.11 10.94
N TYR A 706 -21.69 14.59 11.05
CA TYR A 706 -22.28 15.55 10.12
C TYR A 706 -21.48 16.88 10.07
N HIS A 707 -21.23 17.52 11.22
CA HIS A 707 -20.45 18.76 11.25
C HIS A 707 -18.97 18.51 10.96
N GLY A 708 -18.42 17.38 11.39
CA GLY A 708 -17.04 16.97 11.07
C GLY A 708 -16.81 16.91 9.56
N ALA A 709 -17.73 16.29 8.80
CA ALA A 709 -17.66 16.22 7.35
C ALA A 709 -17.76 17.61 6.68
N VAL A 710 -18.69 18.46 7.13
CA VAL A 710 -18.82 19.84 6.61
C VAL A 710 -17.54 20.65 6.86
N LEU A 711 -16.98 20.57 8.06
CA LEU A 711 -15.78 21.31 8.43
C LEU A 711 -14.53 20.77 7.72
N ALA A 712 -14.43 19.48 7.44
CA ALA A 712 -13.34 18.91 6.64
C ALA A 712 -13.27 19.54 5.23
N VAL A 713 -14.43 19.75 4.59
CA VAL A 713 -14.53 20.45 3.29
C VAL A 713 -14.12 21.91 3.43
N ILE A 714 -14.66 22.61 4.43
CA ILE A 714 -14.37 24.04 4.63
C ILE A 714 -12.89 24.27 4.92
N GLU A 715 -12.31 23.47 5.83
CA GLU A 715 -10.91 23.60 6.25
C GLU A 715 -9.94 23.31 5.10
N SER A 716 -10.18 22.23 4.34
CA SER A 716 -9.31 21.89 3.19
C SER A 716 -9.31 23.00 2.14
N ILE A 717 -10.48 23.55 1.78
CA ILE A 717 -10.58 24.67 0.82
C ILE A 717 -9.99 25.96 1.39
N ALA A 718 -10.22 26.26 2.67
CA ALA A 718 -9.67 27.45 3.31
C ALA A 718 -8.14 27.45 3.30
N LYS A 719 -7.50 26.29 3.54
CA LYS A 719 -6.03 26.12 3.42
C LYS A 719 -5.54 26.38 1.99
N ILE A 720 -6.25 25.91 0.97
CA ILE A 720 -5.92 26.21 -0.43
C ILE A 720 -6.01 27.71 -0.72
N ILE A 721 -7.08 28.39 -0.28
CA ILE A 721 -7.23 29.84 -0.48
C ILE A 721 -6.13 30.61 0.25
N ALA A 722 -5.78 30.21 1.48
CA ALA A 722 -4.80 30.87 2.31
C ALA A 722 -3.39 30.91 1.67
N ILE A 723 -3.07 29.95 0.81
CA ILE A 723 -1.79 29.90 0.09
C ILE A 723 -1.86 30.49 -1.33
N GLY A 724 -2.99 31.11 -1.71
CA GLY A 724 -3.19 31.77 -3.00
C GLY A 724 -3.92 30.96 -4.07
N GLY A 725 -4.47 29.79 -3.73
CA GLY A 725 -5.32 29.00 -4.62
C GLY A 725 -6.76 29.55 -4.75
N SER A 726 -7.56 28.93 -5.63
CA SER A 726 -8.94 29.34 -5.90
C SER A 726 -9.93 28.20 -5.65
N TYR A 727 -10.98 28.45 -4.88
CA TYR A 727 -12.06 27.48 -4.66
C TYR A 727 -12.84 27.11 -5.93
N LYS A 728 -12.71 27.89 -7.02
CA LYS A 728 -13.36 27.62 -8.31
C LYS A 728 -12.67 26.51 -9.12
N HIS A 729 -11.42 26.19 -8.78
CA HIS A 729 -10.61 25.15 -9.41
C HIS A 729 -10.10 24.17 -8.35
N CYS A 730 -11.01 23.77 -7.45
CA CYS A 730 -10.74 22.76 -6.43
C CYS A 730 -11.58 21.51 -6.72
N TRP A 731 -10.92 20.36 -6.70
CA TRP A 731 -11.55 19.06 -6.71
C TRP A 731 -11.25 18.35 -5.40
N LEU A 732 -12.21 17.59 -4.91
CA LEU A 732 -12.13 16.95 -3.60
C LEU A 732 -12.09 15.44 -3.78
N THR A 733 -11.28 14.80 -2.94
CA THR A 733 -11.37 13.37 -2.68
C THR A 733 -11.75 13.18 -1.21
N PHE A 734 -12.59 12.19 -0.94
CA PHE A 734 -13.11 11.91 0.40
C PHE A 734 -12.66 10.52 0.81
N GLN A 735 -11.99 10.44 1.95
CA GLN A 735 -11.70 9.16 2.60
C GLN A 735 -12.63 9.00 3.79
N GLU A 736 -13.51 8.01 3.71
CA GLU A 736 -14.44 7.67 4.79
C GLU A 736 -13.83 6.56 5.67
N TYR A 737 -14.03 6.71 6.98
CA TYR A 737 -13.53 5.78 8.00
C TYR A 737 -14.67 5.49 8.98
N PHE A 738 -14.90 4.20 9.25
CA PHE A 738 -15.98 3.70 10.09
C PHE A 738 -15.42 2.95 11.30
#